data_AF-A0A6J6QI12-F1
#
_entry.id   AF-A0A6J6QI12-F1
#
_cell.length_a   1.000
_cell.length_b   1.000
_cell.length_c   1.000
_cell.angle_alpha   90.00
_cell.angle_beta   90.00
_cell.angle_gamma   90.00
#
_symmetry.space_group_name_H-M   'P 1'
#
loop_
_entity.id
_entity.type
_entity.pdbx_description
1 polymer ?
#
loop_
_entity_poly.entity_id
_entity_poly.type
_entity_poly.pdbx_seq_one_letter_code
_entity_poly.pdbx_strand_id
1 'polypeptide(L)'
;MSVLVTGGGGFLGSHLVERLRAEGLDVTAPRRTEADLTRWEAAERLFRDQRPEVVYHLAAEVGGIGANRANPGRYWYANLMMGANVLELSRLYGVKKVVIAGTVCAYPKFTPVPFREDDLWYGYPEETNAPYGVAKKSVLVGGQSYRQQYGLDSVFLLPANLYGPRDNFDLETSHVIPALIRKMIEGRESVELWGDGSPSREFLYVEDAAEAFVLAGERYDGNEPVNVGTGQEITIRELAETIADLTGFNGEIIWNTEMPNGQPRRALDTTRAKEEFGFVARTELREGLKRTIDWFREHHPDGRAAGGTPRPALPAAAAAPREISAPAPNHELPPGESTALLPASHDPATADENIAAAAATAIIPGGPTTADENIAASAMTGILGAEQNTAEYTALRIQRPGRVGQLTEHMTRALTAGARGTATRISRVPVPLVVAAAIVLQWFVNWQVANRANHNGWLFYHGGDGTWYYTSAWVLSHGHLPVTAIGFVFSLLTAPVAHFTGPNIAAGMPGVIAVNQLLLWPILLSALYGILRLIGGRAFAAAGIVLWTMIPLLAEFWFYSRYHGRLYDQVMPSALGLNGIGDFPVTVALVVTLYFTLTALDRNSDWFAVYAGVAAGIAIGTKPSSGLALPGLILAFAVARRPRLLGLAAAGMAPLLLSLAIWKSRGLGSLPIFNTSATASGASLQVAVPSLNIGTYFPFSWDSMNGNLNQIREYTWSLRLLEWAILAGLLGLWRRSGVAAAAIGGWLAVYFIAKGSRNSNDVVTGTFFRNEIPAFPALFLIVMSIPFLIPGFGARLATAAQQVPRAAQWSRTRLRVATGVAGVCSLVPLVVVLTFPVLHAPIAVDQQNLNLYLPSETFKLDVVANIGVGGSVTLTWPPQAHRGTRVGFAIYRAPEDPIACPPSPAAAAKYCVLSGEPIARTGQRTFTDDPGPGHWVYRVAVTAAPLGGSGDPIALSSAAVVEN
;
A
#
# COMPACT_ATOMS: atom_id res chain seq x y z
N MET A 1 20.63 16.51 44.07
CA MET A 1 19.77 15.79 43.11
C MET A 1 20.53 14.57 42.64
N SER A 2 20.01 13.37 42.91
CA SER A 2 20.66 12.11 42.50
C SER A 2 20.30 11.78 41.05
N VAL A 3 21.32 11.57 40.21
CA VAL A 3 21.18 11.31 38.78
C VAL A 3 21.82 9.97 38.42
N LEU A 4 21.04 9.08 37.80
CA LEU A 4 21.53 7.83 37.24
C LEU A 4 21.74 7.97 35.73
N VAL A 5 22.97 7.78 35.27
CA VAL A 5 23.31 7.75 33.84
C VAL A 5 23.61 6.30 33.44
N THR A 6 22.59 5.61 32.92
CA THR A 6 22.81 4.26 32.36
C THR A 6 23.58 4.38 31.06
N GLY A 7 24.63 3.58 30.89
CA GLY A 7 25.56 3.74 29.76
C GLY A 7 26.53 4.91 29.93
N GLY A 8 26.68 5.47 31.14
CA GLY A 8 27.58 6.60 31.42
C GLY A 8 29.08 6.31 31.19
N GLY A 9 29.46 5.04 31.05
CA GLY A 9 30.81 4.65 30.63
C GLY A 9 31.00 4.47 29.12
N GLY A 10 29.96 4.71 28.31
CA GLY A 10 30.02 4.69 26.86
C GLY A 10 30.43 6.04 26.27
N PHE A 11 30.46 6.10 24.94
CA PHE A 11 30.90 7.28 24.17
C PHE A 11 30.18 8.57 24.59
N LEU A 12 28.89 8.73 24.25
CA LEU A 12 28.08 9.89 24.68
C LEU A 12 27.98 10.00 26.21
N GLY A 13 27.84 8.86 26.89
CA GLY A 13 27.61 8.82 28.33
C GLY A 13 28.74 9.42 29.15
N SER A 14 30.00 9.21 28.75
CA SER A 14 31.15 9.74 29.49
C SER A 14 31.22 11.27 29.47
N HIS A 15 30.89 11.88 28.32
CA HIS A 15 30.79 13.34 28.17
C HIS A 15 29.61 13.91 28.95
N LEU A 16 28.46 13.22 28.95
CA LEU A 16 27.29 13.63 29.75
C LEU A 16 27.59 13.56 31.26
N VAL A 17 28.26 12.51 31.73
CA VAL A 17 28.63 12.36 33.15
C VAL A 17 29.56 13.48 33.59
N GLU A 18 30.58 13.82 32.78
CA GLU A 18 31.48 14.93 33.07
C GLU A 18 30.73 16.26 33.16
N ARG A 19 29.82 16.50 32.21
CA ARG A 19 28.99 17.70 32.19
C ARG A 19 28.09 17.82 33.42
N LEU A 20 27.34 16.78 33.75
CA LEU A 20 26.43 16.76 34.92
C LEU A 20 27.20 16.92 36.24
N ARG A 21 28.39 16.32 36.36
CA ARG A 21 29.26 16.50 37.54
C ARG A 21 29.82 17.91 37.64
N ALA A 22 30.16 18.54 36.51
CA ALA A 22 30.60 19.93 36.50
C ALA A 22 29.49 20.90 36.97
N GLU A 23 28.23 20.51 36.83
CA GLU A 23 27.05 21.22 37.37
C GLU A 23 26.78 20.90 38.86
N GLY A 24 27.65 20.11 39.50
CA GLY A 24 27.55 19.78 40.93
C GLY A 24 26.52 18.72 41.27
N LEU A 25 26.04 17.95 40.28
CA LEU A 25 25.07 16.87 40.48
C LEU A 25 25.74 15.59 41.00
N ASP A 26 25.00 14.82 41.80
CA ASP A 26 25.43 13.53 42.31
C ASP A 26 25.14 12.45 41.25
N VAL A 27 26.16 12.08 40.47
CA VAL A 27 26.02 11.25 39.27
C VAL A 27 26.56 9.83 39.49
N THR A 28 25.65 8.87 39.40
CA THR A 28 25.97 7.43 39.36
C THR A 28 25.93 6.91 37.92
N ALA A 29 26.98 6.21 37.50
CA ALA A 29 27.13 5.69 36.14
C ALA A 29 27.66 4.25 36.16
N PRO A 30 26.79 3.24 36.32
CA PRO A 30 27.23 1.85 36.45
C PRO A 30 27.74 1.27 35.12
N ARG A 31 28.72 0.37 35.22
CA ARG A 31 29.19 -0.47 34.12
C ARG A 31 28.29 -1.70 33.97
N ARG A 32 28.28 -2.29 32.77
CA ARG A 32 27.52 -3.53 32.50
C ARG A 32 27.91 -4.69 33.43
N THR A 33 29.17 -4.76 33.85
CA THR A 33 29.67 -5.77 34.81
C THR A 33 29.08 -5.62 36.21
N GLU A 34 28.61 -4.43 36.56
CA GLU A 34 28.00 -4.12 37.86
C GLU A 34 26.47 -4.32 37.79
N ALA A 35 25.85 -3.89 36.68
CA ALA A 35 24.43 -4.06 36.42
C ALA A 35 24.17 -4.29 34.92
N ASP A 36 23.84 -5.53 34.52
CA ASP A 36 23.34 -5.81 33.17
C ASP A 36 21.85 -5.49 33.08
N LEU A 37 21.52 -4.37 32.45
CA LEU A 37 20.17 -3.84 32.35
C LEU A 37 19.21 -4.72 31.52
N THR A 38 19.72 -5.72 30.78
CA THR A 38 18.86 -6.71 30.10
C THR A 38 18.25 -7.72 31.06
N ARG A 39 18.76 -7.80 32.29
CA ARG A 39 18.28 -8.69 33.37
C ARG A 39 17.48 -7.87 34.38
N TRP A 40 16.23 -8.24 34.60
CA TRP A 40 15.34 -7.54 35.53
C TRP A 40 15.95 -7.39 36.92
N GLU A 41 16.45 -8.48 37.50
CA GLU A 41 16.95 -8.50 38.87
C GLU A 41 18.20 -7.63 39.03
N ALA A 42 19.02 -7.49 37.99
CA ALA A 42 20.18 -6.62 38.03
C ALA A 42 19.80 -5.14 37.92
N ALA A 43 18.85 -4.81 37.04
CA ALA A 43 18.33 -3.46 36.91
C ALA A 43 17.57 -3.03 38.18
N GLU A 44 16.76 -3.92 38.76
CA GLU A 44 15.99 -3.64 39.98
C GLU A 44 16.92 -3.34 41.17
N ARG A 45 17.96 -4.15 41.40
CA ARG A 45 18.96 -3.87 42.45
C ARG A 45 19.58 -2.49 42.28
N LEU A 46 19.95 -2.12 41.05
CA LEU A 46 20.53 -0.80 40.78
C LEU A 46 19.57 0.33 41.17
N PHE A 47 18.30 0.26 40.77
CA PHE A 47 17.31 1.29 41.11
C PHE A 47 17.01 1.36 42.61
N ARG A 48 16.91 0.20 43.26
CA ARG A 48 16.69 0.10 44.71
C ARG A 48 17.82 0.73 45.52
N ASP A 49 19.05 0.44 45.13
CA ASP A 49 20.23 0.82 45.90
C ASP A 49 20.60 2.29 45.65
N GLN A 50 20.40 2.80 44.42
CA GLN A 50 20.75 4.18 44.04
C GLN A 50 19.64 5.22 44.25
N ARG A 51 18.36 4.79 44.19
CA ARG A 51 17.18 5.67 44.32
C ARG A 51 17.29 6.98 43.53
N PRO A 52 17.48 6.93 42.20
CA PRO A 52 17.69 8.13 41.39
C PRO A 52 16.46 9.03 41.37
N GLU A 53 16.67 10.35 41.33
CA GLU A 53 15.60 11.32 41.08
C GLU A 53 15.40 11.54 39.58
N VAL A 54 16.47 11.48 38.79
CA VAL A 54 16.46 11.57 37.33
C VAL A 54 17.31 10.49 36.71
N VAL A 55 16.84 9.95 35.58
CA VAL A 55 17.55 8.92 34.83
C VAL A 55 17.85 9.42 33.42
N TYR A 56 19.13 9.39 33.03
CA TYR A 56 19.54 9.49 31.63
C TYR A 56 19.78 8.08 31.08
N HIS A 57 18.92 7.64 30.17
CA HIS A 57 18.98 6.32 29.56
C HIS A 57 19.75 6.33 28.24
N LEU A 58 21.08 6.13 28.34
CA LEU A 58 21.99 6.07 27.19
C LEU A 58 22.52 4.64 26.94
N ALA A 59 22.26 3.70 27.84
CA ALA A 59 22.67 2.31 27.67
C ALA A 59 22.00 1.71 26.43
N ALA A 60 22.83 1.24 25.50
CA ALA A 60 22.39 0.62 24.27
C ALA A 60 23.44 -0.39 23.81
N GLU A 61 22.98 -1.41 23.09
CA GLU A 61 23.89 -2.25 22.30
C GLU A 61 23.90 -1.66 20.89
N VAL A 62 25.07 -1.15 20.47
CA VAL A 62 25.26 -0.31 19.27
C VAL A 62 26.40 -0.91 18.43
N GLY A 63 26.35 -0.70 17.12
CA GLY A 63 27.42 -1.10 16.19
C GLY A 63 27.13 -0.63 14.78
N GLY A 64 28.12 -0.74 13.89
CA GLY A 64 27.96 -0.44 12.47
C GLY A 64 27.02 -1.39 11.71
N ILE A 65 26.92 -1.18 10.40
CA ILE A 65 26.04 -1.95 9.50
C ILE A 65 26.35 -3.45 9.55
N GLY A 66 27.64 -3.83 9.57
CA GLY A 66 28.08 -5.23 9.64
C GLY A 66 27.60 -5.94 10.92
N ALA A 67 27.75 -5.28 12.07
CA ALA A 67 27.37 -5.83 13.36
C ALA A 67 25.85 -6.03 13.51
N ASN A 68 25.05 -5.06 13.05
CA ASN A 68 23.59 -5.16 13.05
C ASN A 68 23.10 -6.31 12.15
N ARG A 69 23.69 -6.45 10.96
CA ARG A 69 23.36 -7.53 10.02
C ARG A 69 23.72 -8.91 10.56
N ALA A 70 24.83 -9.02 11.29
CA ALA A 70 25.25 -10.28 11.89
C ALA A 70 24.40 -10.70 13.09
N ASN A 71 23.83 -9.75 13.86
CA ASN A 71 23.18 -10.04 15.15
C ASN A 71 21.78 -9.40 15.33
N PRO A 72 20.87 -9.45 14.34
CA PRO A 72 19.63 -8.65 14.37
C PRO A 72 18.74 -8.92 15.59
N GLY A 73 18.61 -10.18 16.01
CA GLY A 73 17.82 -10.55 17.19
C GLY A 73 18.41 -10.01 18.51
N ARG A 74 19.74 -9.97 18.63
CA ARG A 74 20.44 -9.45 19.82
C ARG A 74 20.24 -7.95 19.95
N TYR A 75 20.43 -7.20 18.87
CA TYR A 75 20.24 -5.76 18.85
C TYR A 75 18.80 -5.36 19.17
N TRP A 76 17.81 -6.10 18.67
CA TRP A 76 16.42 -5.88 19.05
C TRP A 76 16.16 -6.18 20.54
N TYR A 77 16.50 -7.40 20.99
CA TYR A 77 16.22 -7.86 22.35
C TYR A 77 16.88 -6.97 23.41
N ALA A 78 18.19 -6.74 23.30
CA ALA A 78 18.93 -6.02 24.34
C ALA A 78 18.41 -4.59 24.50
N ASN A 79 18.21 -3.87 23.40
CA ASN A 79 17.75 -2.49 23.43
C ASN A 79 16.29 -2.36 23.90
N LEU A 80 15.42 -3.30 23.53
CA LEU A 80 14.05 -3.34 24.03
C LEU A 80 14.01 -3.61 25.54
N MET A 81 14.70 -4.66 26.00
CA MET A 81 14.65 -5.07 27.40
C MET A 81 15.29 -4.03 28.32
N MET A 82 16.41 -3.42 27.93
CA MET A 82 17.02 -2.35 28.73
C MET A 82 16.06 -1.16 28.87
N GLY A 83 15.43 -0.71 27.78
CA GLY A 83 14.50 0.41 27.81
C GLY A 83 13.22 0.10 28.60
N ALA A 84 12.63 -1.09 28.40
CA ALA A 84 11.44 -1.52 29.13
C ALA A 84 11.70 -1.63 30.64
N ASN A 85 12.82 -2.24 31.04
CA ASN A 85 13.20 -2.35 32.44
C ASN A 85 13.42 -0.98 33.08
N VAL A 86 14.14 -0.07 32.39
CA VAL A 86 14.37 1.29 32.89
C VAL A 86 13.07 2.07 33.07
N LEU A 87 12.14 1.99 32.12
CA LEU A 87 10.83 2.65 32.23
C LEU A 87 10.02 2.12 33.42
N GLU A 88 9.91 0.80 33.54
CA GLU A 88 9.13 0.19 34.62
C GLU A 88 9.75 0.42 36.00
N LEU A 89 11.07 0.31 36.12
CA LEU A 89 11.76 0.60 37.39
C LEU A 89 11.71 2.07 37.74
N SER A 90 11.75 2.97 36.75
CA SER A 90 11.57 4.41 36.98
C SER A 90 10.19 4.69 37.60
N ARG A 91 9.15 4.01 37.11
CA ARG A 91 7.81 4.08 37.69
C ARG A 91 7.76 3.49 39.11
N LEU A 92 8.29 2.29 39.31
CA LEU A 92 8.22 1.59 40.60
C LEU A 92 8.98 2.32 41.72
N TYR A 93 10.10 2.98 41.40
CA TYR A 93 10.94 3.68 42.37
C TYR A 93 10.71 5.20 42.41
N GLY A 94 9.69 5.71 41.70
CA GLY A 94 9.28 7.11 41.79
C GLY A 94 10.29 8.11 41.20
N VAL A 95 10.98 7.74 40.12
CA VAL A 95 11.84 8.65 39.37
C VAL A 95 11.00 9.78 38.79
N LYS A 96 11.49 11.02 38.93
CA LYS A 96 10.75 12.22 38.51
C LYS A 96 10.79 12.41 37.00
N LYS A 97 11.95 12.19 36.38
CA LYS A 97 12.16 12.36 34.93
C LYS A 97 13.12 11.32 34.35
N VAL A 98 12.82 10.87 33.13
CA VAL A 98 13.66 9.93 32.37
C VAL A 98 13.95 10.54 30.99
N VAL A 99 15.23 10.77 30.67
CA VAL A 99 15.68 11.25 29.36
C VAL A 99 16.26 10.09 28.57
N ILE A 100 15.65 9.73 27.44
CA ILE A 100 15.94 8.52 26.69
C ILE A 100 16.62 8.84 25.36
N ALA A 101 17.75 8.18 25.08
CA ALA A 101 18.37 8.22 23.77
C ALA A 101 17.69 7.26 22.78
N GLY A 102 17.02 7.86 21.80
CA GLY A 102 16.57 7.24 20.56
C GLY A 102 17.68 7.15 19.51
N THR A 103 17.30 7.14 18.24
CA THR A 103 18.25 7.07 17.12
C THR A 103 17.62 7.55 15.81
N VAL A 104 18.37 8.30 15.00
CA VAL A 104 17.97 8.62 13.62
C VAL A 104 17.71 7.36 12.76
N CYS A 105 18.26 6.20 13.14
CA CYS A 105 17.99 4.93 12.46
C CYS A 105 16.56 4.39 12.66
N ALA A 106 15.75 5.04 13.51
CA ALA A 106 14.34 4.74 13.68
C ALA A 106 13.46 5.28 12.54
N TYR A 107 13.96 6.27 11.79
CA TYR A 107 13.23 6.82 10.65
C TYR A 107 13.06 5.80 9.52
N PRO A 108 11.95 5.89 8.77
CA PRO A 108 11.77 5.12 7.55
C PRO A 108 12.96 5.22 6.58
N LYS A 109 13.19 4.16 5.80
CA LYS A 109 14.23 4.17 4.75
C LYS A 109 14.04 5.28 3.72
N PHE A 110 12.79 5.66 3.46
CA PHE A 110 12.40 6.68 2.50
C PHE A 110 11.66 7.83 3.18
N THR A 111 12.30 8.47 4.15
CA THR A 111 11.77 9.66 4.81
C THR A 111 12.07 10.91 3.98
N PRO A 112 11.10 11.85 3.82
CA PRO A 112 11.35 13.16 3.22
C PRO A 112 12.47 13.89 3.96
N VAL A 113 13.38 14.53 3.23
CA VAL A 113 14.50 15.30 3.83
C VAL A 113 14.13 16.80 3.81
N PRO A 114 14.29 17.53 4.94
CA PRO A 114 14.78 17.05 6.24
C PRO A 114 13.76 16.17 6.97
N PHE A 115 14.25 15.20 7.73
CA PHE A 115 13.45 14.27 8.51
C PHE A 115 12.78 15.03 9.65
N ARG A 116 11.44 15.07 9.63
CA ARG A 116 10.64 15.70 10.69
C ARG A 116 10.16 14.62 11.66
N GLU A 117 10.01 14.93 12.94
CA GLU A 117 9.55 13.97 13.95
C GLU A 117 8.20 13.35 13.61
N ASP A 118 7.32 14.11 12.95
CA ASP A 118 6.01 13.64 12.50
C ASP A 118 6.12 12.52 11.44
N ASP A 119 7.26 12.42 10.74
CA ASP A 119 7.52 11.39 9.73
C ASP A 119 8.03 10.07 10.30
N LEU A 120 8.29 10.00 11.61
CA LEU A 120 8.90 8.84 12.27
C LEU A 120 8.08 7.55 12.07
N TRP A 121 6.76 7.67 11.90
CA TRP A 121 5.84 6.54 11.77
C TRP A 121 5.40 6.24 10.33
N TYR A 122 5.77 7.07 9.34
CA TYR A 122 5.38 6.88 7.94
C TYR A 122 6.32 5.93 7.18
N GLY A 123 6.46 4.70 7.69
CA GLY A 123 7.17 3.62 7.02
C GLY A 123 8.04 2.75 7.94
N TYR A 124 8.72 1.78 7.33
CA TYR A 124 9.64 0.87 8.02
C TYR A 124 11.09 1.38 7.94
N PRO A 125 11.90 1.25 9.02
CA PRO A 125 13.30 1.66 8.97
C PRO A 125 14.12 0.85 7.95
N GLU A 126 15.32 1.34 7.63
CA GLU A 126 16.25 0.62 6.75
C GLU A 126 16.57 -0.78 7.31
N GLU A 127 16.45 -1.80 6.46
CA GLU A 127 16.34 -3.20 6.85
C GLU A 127 17.56 -3.73 7.63
N THR A 128 18.76 -3.23 7.36
CA THR A 128 19.98 -3.66 8.06
C THR A 128 19.99 -3.22 9.52
N ASN A 129 19.38 -2.09 9.84
CA ASN A 129 19.35 -1.51 11.19
C ASN A 129 17.94 -1.51 11.81
N ALA A 130 16.93 -2.00 11.09
CA ALA A 130 15.54 -1.97 11.51
C ALA A 130 15.27 -2.67 12.86
N PRO A 131 15.89 -3.82 13.20
CA PRO A 131 15.69 -4.43 14.51
C PRO A 131 16.07 -3.49 15.67
N TYR A 132 17.18 -2.77 15.54
CA TYR A 132 17.61 -1.74 16.50
C TYR A 132 16.66 -0.52 16.51
N GLY A 133 16.33 0.01 15.33
CA GLY A 133 15.43 1.15 15.18
C GLY A 133 14.02 0.91 15.74
N VAL A 134 13.44 -0.27 15.48
CA VAL A 134 12.12 -0.69 15.98
C VAL A 134 12.15 -0.89 17.50
N ALA A 135 13.22 -1.45 18.06
CA ALA A 135 13.36 -1.55 19.52
C ALA A 135 13.33 -0.16 20.17
N LYS A 136 14.06 0.82 19.63
CA LYS A 136 14.04 2.21 20.12
C LYS A 136 12.66 2.87 19.94
N LYS A 137 11.96 2.66 18.82
CA LYS A 137 10.57 3.13 18.62
C LYS A 137 9.60 2.52 19.63
N SER A 138 9.80 1.26 20.00
CA SER A 138 8.97 0.59 21.00
C SER A 138 9.15 1.22 22.39
N VAL A 139 10.38 1.62 22.73
CA VAL A 139 10.68 2.35 23.97
C VAL A 139 10.07 3.76 23.96
N LEU A 140 10.04 4.46 22.82
CA LEU A 140 9.30 5.73 22.68
C LEU A 140 7.82 5.55 23.03
N VAL A 141 7.15 4.57 22.42
CA VAL A 141 5.74 4.26 22.72
C VAL A 141 5.57 3.88 24.19
N GLY A 142 6.50 3.12 24.75
CA GLY A 142 6.56 2.81 26.17
C GLY A 142 6.58 4.07 27.04
N GLY A 143 7.52 4.99 26.79
CA GLY A 143 7.61 6.26 27.51
C GLY A 143 6.31 7.06 27.44
N GLN A 144 5.77 7.25 26.23
CA GLN A 144 4.50 7.96 26.02
C GLN A 144 3.32 7.31 26.77
N SER A 145 3.24 5.99 26.75
CA SER A 145 2.19 5.24 27.46
C SER A 145 2.35 5.36 28.98
N TYR A 146 3.58 5.31 29.48
CA TYR A 146 3.86 5.47 30.91
C TYR A 146 3.58 6.88 31.40
N ARG A 147 3.85 7.88 30.57
CA ARG A 147 3.43 9.26 30.83
C ARG A 147 1.92 9.36 30.91
N GLN A 148 1.20 8.83 29.93
CA GLN A 148 -0.26 8.87 29.87
C GLN A 148 -0.92 8.17 31.06
N GLN A 149 -0.42 6.99 31.43
CA GLN A 149 -1.05 6.17 32.46
C GLN A 149 -0.59 6.51 33.89
N TYR A 150 0.71 6.81 34.07
CA TYR A 150 1.33 6.94 35.39
C TYR A 150 1.93 8.32 35.66
N GLY A 151 1.89 9.25 34.70
CA GLY A 151 2.47 10.58 34.86
C GLY A 151 4.00 10.62 34.88
N LEU A 152 4.68 9.55 34.45
CA LEU A 152 6.14 9.52 34.36
C LEU A 152 6.63 10.49 33.28
N ASP A 153 7.43 11.47 33.67
CA ASP A 153 7.99 12.46 32.74
C ASP A 153 9.12 11.85 31.90
N SER A 154 8.76 11.23 30.77
CA SER A 154 9.71 10.61 29.84
C SER A 154 9.96 11.52 28.63
N VAL A 155 11.21 11.92 28.44
CA VAL A 155 11.71 12.67 27.29
C VAL A 155 12.42 11.72 26.33
N PHE A 156 12.21 11.87 25.02
CA PHE A 156 12.81 11.01 24.01
C PHE A 156 13.53 11.83 22.95
N LEU A 157 14.86 11.68 22.86
CA LEU A 157 15.70 12.44 21.93
C LEU A 157 16.20 11.56 20.79
N LEU A 158 16.15 12.07 19.56
CA LEU A 158 16.60 11.40 18.34
C LEU A 158 17.90 12.06 17.85
N PRO A 159 19.08 11.64 18.34
CA PRO A 159 20.34 12.21 17.86
C PRO A 159 20.65 11.77 16.42
N ALA A 160 21.28 12.69 15.67
CA ALA A 160 22.00 12.40 14.43
C ALA A 160 23.21 11.47 14.67
N ASN A 161 24.02 11.21 13.65
CA ASN A 161 25.22 10.37 13.84
C ASN A 161 26.23 11.11 14.73
N LEU A 162 26.57 10.52 15.88
CA LEU A 162 27.51 11.13 16.81
C LEU A 162 28.96 10.83 16.42
N TYR A 163 29.87 11.75 16.72
CA TYR A 163 31.31 11.56 16.57
C TYR A 163 32.09 12.46 17.54
N GLY A 164 33.32 12.07 17.91
CA GLY A 164 34.09 12.80 18.91
C GLY A 164 35.17 11.97 19.61
N PRO A 165 35.89 12.58 20.57
CA PRO A 165 36.81 11.88 21.47
C PRO A 165 36.14 10.70 22.20
N ARG A 166 36.89 9.60 22.41
CA ARG A 166 36.43 8.37 23.09
C ARG A 166 35.40 7.52 22.32
N ASP A 167 35.22 7.77 21.02
CA ASP A 167 34.42 6.89 20.16
C ASP A 167 35.09 5.51 19.96
N ASN A 168 34.37 4.57 19.37
CA ASN A 168 34.88 3.25 19.00
C ASN A 168 35.61 3.31 17.66
N PHE A 169 36.94 3.09 17.67
CA PHE A 169 37.80 3.05 16.47
C PHE A 169 38.13 1.63 15.99
N ASP A 170 37.42 0.61 16.46
CA ASP A 170 37.53 -0.76 15.97
C ASP A 170 36.93 -0.91 14.56
N LEU A 171 37.71 -1.32 13.55
CA LEU A 171 37.24 -1.30 12.14
C LEU A 171 36.08 -2.25 11.84
N GLU A 172 35.83 -3.26 12.66
CA GLU A 172 34.71 -4.20 12.46
C GLU A 172 33.40 -3.65 13.04
N THR A 173 33.49 -2.92 14.16
CA THR A 173 32.33 -2.49 14.95
C THR A 173 32.08 -0.98 14.97
N SER A 174 33.03 -0.18 14.49
CA SER A 174 33.00 1.29 14.46
C SER A 174 31.99 1.87 13.47
N HIS A 175 31.68 3.15 13.69
CA HIS A 175 30.93 3.98 12.76
C HIS A 175 31.85 4.68 11.76
N VAL A 176 31.26 5.39 10.79
CA VAL A 176 31.99 5.89 9.61
C VAL A 176 33.15 6.85 9.94
N ILE A 177 32.95 7.87 10.79
CA ILE A 177 34.02 8.83 11.11
C ILE A 177 35.22 8.16 11.82
N PRO A 178 35.05 7.40 12.91
CA PRO A 178 36.19 6.76 13.56
C PRO A 178 36.89 5.73 12.65
N ALA A 179 36.12 4.98 11.84
CA ALA A 179 36.70 4.09 10.84
C ALA A 179 37.56 4.84 9.81
N LEU A 180 37.07 5.97 9.29
CA LEU A 180 37.81 6.81 8.34
C LEU A 180 39.07 7.40 8.97
N ILE A 181 38.98 7.99 10.17
CA ILE A 181 40.15 8.56 10.86
C ILE A 181 41.24 7.51 11.04
N ARG A 182 40.88 6.32 11.53
CA ARG A 182 41.83 5.23 11.72
C ARG A 182 42.44 4.77 10.41
N LYS A 183 41.61 4.50 9.38
CA LYS A 183 42.08 4.09 8.06
C LYS A 183 43.04 5.11 7.44
N MET A 184 42.76 6.40 7.55
CA MET A 184 43.59 7.46 6.96
C MET A 184 44.90 7.68 7.75
N ILE A 185 44.90 7.48 9.07
CA ILE A 185 46.11 7.62 9.89
C ILE A 185 47.03 6.39 9.75
N GLU A 186 46.46 5.19 9.71
CA GLU A 186 47.22 3.93 9.59
C GLU A 186 47.55 3.57 8.13
N GLY A 187 46.75 4.06 7.18
CA GLY A 187 46.92 3.85 5.75
C GLY A 187 48.14 4.56 5.19
N ARG A 188 48.80 3.95 4.20
CA ARG A 188 50.02 4.49 3.56
C ARG A 188 49.78 4.87 2.10
N GLU A 189 49.51 3.88 1.25
CA GLU A 189 49.43 4.09 -0.21
C GLU A 189 47.99 4.21 -0.71
N SER A 190 47.06 3.45 -0.13
CA SER A 190 45.64 3.54 -0.42
C SER A 190 44.78 3.11 0.76
N VAL A 191 43.51 3.54 0.75
CA VAL A 191 42.48 3.06 1.66
C VAL A 191 41.23 2.66 0.90
N GLU A 192 40.64 1.54 1.27
CA GLU A 192 39.37 1.10 0.68
C GLU A 192 38.18 1.57 1.53
N LEU A 193 37.24 2.26 0.89
CA LEU A 193 35.98 2.72 1.46
C LEU A 193 34.81 2.04 0.75
N TRP A 194 33.80 1.62 1.52
CA TRP A 194 32.63 0.94 0.97
C TRP A 194 31.67 1.92 0.28
N GLY A 195 31.05 1.47 -0.80
CA GLY A 195 30.13 2.24 -1.60
C GLY A 195 30.83 3.14 -2.62
N ASP A 196 30.09 4.11 -3.16
CA ASP A 196 30.59 5.11 -4.13
C ASP A 196 30.80 6.51 -3.54
N GLY A 197 30.53 6.67 -2.24
CA GLY A 197 30.68 7.94 -1.52
C GLY A 197 29.57 8.96 -1.75
N SER A 198 28.60 8.68 -2.63
CA SER A 198 27.46 9.56 -2.91
C SER A 198 26.46 9.77 -1.77
N PRO A 199 26.27 8.84 -0.79
CA PRO A 199 25.31 9.07 0.28
C PRO A 199 25.67 10.28 1.16
N SER A 200 24.68 11.06 1.58
CA SER A 200 24.85 12.17 2.52
C SER A 200 24.40 11.79 3.93
N ARG A 201 25.13 12.32 4.92
CA ARG A 201 24.84 12.12 6.35
C ARG A 201 24.99 13.43 7.09
N GLU A 202 24.21 13.57 8.13
CA GLU A 202 24.39 14.56 9.18
C GLU A 202 25.22 13.97 10.34
N PHE A 203 26.10 14.79 10.89
CA PHE A 203 26.93 14.46 12.05
C PHE A 203 26.81 15.52 13.13
N LEU A 204 26.73 15.07 14.38
CA LEU A 204 26.66 15.92 15.56
C LEU A 204 27.84 15.60 16.49
N TYR A 205 28.55 16.64 16.92
CA TYR A 205 29.66 16.48 17.84
C TYR A 205 29.18 16.03 19.23
N VAL A 206 29.92 15.12 19.87
CA VAL A 206 29.47 14.46 21.10
C VAL A 206 29.26 15.40 22.29
N GLU A 207 30.03 16.48 22.40
CA GLU A 207 29.85 17.48 23.46
C GLU A 207 28.57 18.30 23.25
N ASP A 208 28.28 18.68 21.99
CA ASP A 208 27.01 19.34 21.63
C ASP A 208 25.82 18.40 21.92
N ALA A 209 25.97 17.09 21.62
CA ALA A 209 24.95 16.10 21.98
C ALA A 209 24.76 15.99 23.50
N ALA A 210 25.84 16.01 24.29
CA ALA A 210 25.74 16.02 25.75
C ALA A 210 25.03 17.29 26.26
N GLU A 211 25.33 18.47 25.69
CA GLU A 211 24.63 19.74 25.99
C GLU A 211 23.12 19.63 25.68
N ALA A 212 22.75 19.06 24.53
CA ALA A 212 21.35 18.86 24.16
C ALA A 212 20.59 17.99 25.18
N PHE A 213 21.21 16.91 25.66
CA PHE A 213 20.59 16.02 26.64
C PHE A 213 20.42 16.70 27.99
N VAL A 214 21.39 17.49 28.45
CA VAL A 214 21.24 18.30 29.67
C VAL A 214 20.09 19.31 29.51
N LEU A 215 20.10 20.11 28.43
CA LEU A 215 19.06 21.11 28.17
C LEU A 215 17.66 20.50 28.09
N ALA A 216 17.50 19.37 27.41
CA ALA A 216 16.23 18.67 27.35
C ALA A 216 15.78 18.15 28.72
N GLY A 217 16.71 17.60 29.52
CA GLY A 217 16.42 17.18 30.89
C GLY A 217 15.96 18.34 31.79
N GLU A 218 16.52 19.52 31.61
CA GLU A 218 16.18 20.72 32.38
C GLU A 218 14.87 21.39 31.93
N ARG A 219 14.60 21.42 30.63
CA ARG A 219 13.62 22.36 30.04
C ARG A 219 12.51 21.71 29.24
N TYR A 220 12.67 20.46 28.83
CA TYR A 220 11.66 19.77 28.04
C TYR A 220 10.86 18.80 28.90
N ASP A 221 9.55 19.02 28.93
CA ASP A 221 8.56 18.18 29.61
C ASP A 221 7.54 17.63 28.61
N GLY A 222 7.81 17.68 27.31
CA GLY A 222 6.89 17.18 26.28
C GLY A 222 6.90 15.65 26.14
N ASN A 223 5.83 15.10 25.55
CA ASN A 223 5.69 13.66 25.26
C ASN A 223 6.19 13.28 23.85
N GLU A 224 6.43 14.26 22.99
CA GLU A 224 6.83 14.04 21.61
C GLU A 224 8.33 13.75 21.51
N PRO A 225 8.78 12.93 20.55
CA PRO A 225 10.20 12.79 20.27
C PRO A 225 10.76 14.12 19.75
N VAL A 226 12.05 14.37 19.97
CA VAL A 226 12.72 15.59 19.49
C VAL A 226 14.03 15.24 18.78
N ASN A 227 14.20 15.74 17.57
CA ASN A 227 15.42 15.61 16.80
C ASN A 227 16.55 16.45 17.36
N VAL A 228 17.75 15.86 17.45
CA VAL A 228 18.96 16.54 17.94
C VAL A 228 20.06 16.39 16.90
N GLY A 229 20.41 17.50 16.26
CA GLY A 229 21.35 17.52 15.13
C GLY A 229 21.84 18.93 14.80
N THR A 230 22.55 19.05 13.68
CA THR A 230 23.03 20.31 13.08
C THR A 230 22.10 20.83 11.98
N GLY A 231 21.26 19.98 11.38
CA GLY A 231 20.47 20.26 10.18
C GLY A 231 21.31 20.36 8.89
N GLN A 232 22.60 19.99 8.95
CA GLN A 232 23.54 20.11 7.84
C GLN A 232 24.06 18.74 7.39
N GLU A 233 24.01 18.47 6.09
CA GLU A 233 24.50 17.22 5.50
C GLU A 233 25.88 17.40 4.86
N ILE A 234 26.67 16.31 4.86
CA ILE A 234 27.90 16.15 4.08
C ILE A 234 27.87 14.80 3.37
N THR A 235 28.39 14.71 2.14
CA THR A 235 28.55 13.42 1.47
C THR A 235 29.66 12.59 2.11
N ILE A 236 29.59 11.26 2.04
CA ILE A 236 30.67 10.39 2.54
C ILE A 236 31.99 10.68 1.80
N ARG A 237 31.92 11.06 0.52
CA ARG A 237 33.08 11.50 -0.26
C ARG A 237 33.73 12.75 0.31
N GLU A 238 32.97 13.85 0.46
CA GLU A 238 33.49 15.10 1.03
C GLU A 238 33.98 14.92 2.48
N LEU A 239 33.32 14.06 3.25
CA LEU A 239 33.75 13.69 4.59
C LEU A 239 35.12 12.99 4.57
N ALA A 240 35.29 12.00 3.69
CA ALA A 240 36.54 11.26 3.55
C ALA A 240 37.69 12.17 3.09
N GLU A 241 37.43 13.08 2.14
CA GLU A 241 38.38 14.10 1.67
C GLU A 241 38.76 15.06 2.82
N THR A 242 37.77 15.54 3.58
CA THR A 242 38.02 16.41 4.75
C THR A 242 38.87 15.71 5.81
N ILE A 243 38.62 14.43 6.08
CA ILE A 243 39.42 13.66 7.04
C ILE A 243 40.82 13.39 6.49
N ALA A 244 40.97 13.09 5.19
CA ALA A 244 42.28 12.92 4.55
C ALA A 244 43.14 14.18 4.70
N ASP A 245 42.55 15.35 4.42
CA ASP A 245 43.20 16.66 4.61
C ASP A 245 43.67 16.87 6.06
N LEU A 246 42.79 16.63 7.04
CA LEU A 246 43.09 16.86 8.46
C LEU A 246 44.09 15.84 9.03
N THR A 247 44.09 14.62 8.50
CA THR A 247 45.03 13.56 8.90
C THR A 247 46.38 13.67 8.20
N GLY A 248 46.44 14.39 7.07
CA GLY A 248 47.62 14.49 6.20
C GLY A 248 47.81 13.27 5.29
N PHE A 249 46.75 12.51 5.03
CA PHE A 249 46.78 11.34 4.16
C PHE A 249 46.82 11.77 2.69
N ASN A 250 47.85 11.33 1.95
CA ASN A 250 48.05 11.64 0.53
C ASN A 250 47.94 10.41 -0.39
N GLY A 251 47.46 9.28 0.14
CA GLY A 251 47.27 8.05 -0.63
C GLY A 251 45.96 8.05 -1.43
N GLU A 252 45.73 6.98 -2.19
CA GLU A 252 44.53 6.82 -3.03
C GLU A 252 43.32 6.34 -2.21
N ILE A 253 42.15 6.96 -2.43
CA ILE A 253 40.87 6.49 -1.86
C ILE A 253 40.18 5.59 -2.89
N ILE A 254 40.15 4.28 -2.62
CA ILE A 254 39.53 3.27 -3.47
C ILE A 254 38.08 3.04 -3.00
N TRP A 255 37.12 3.23 -3.90
CA TRP A 255 35.69 3.05 -3.62
C TRP A 255 35.24 1.64 -4.03
N ASN A 256 34.89 0.80 -3.06
CA ASN A 256 34.37 -0.54 -3.28
C ASN A 256 32.85 -0.51 -3.45
N THR A 257 32.40 -0.44 -4.71
CA THR A 257 30.99 -0.37 -5.10
C THR A 257 30.23 -1.70 -5.02
N GLU A 258 30.92 -2.81 -4.74
CA GLU A 258 30.28 -4.10 -4.44
C GLU A 258 29.58 -4.07 -3.07
N MET A 259 30.02 -3.17 -2.19
CA MET A 259 29.47 -2.96 -0.86
C MET A 259 28.34 -1.92 -0.85
N PRO A 260 27.30 -2.07 0.01
CA PRO A 260 26.10 -1.24 -0.07
C PRO A 260 26.32 0.21 0.41
N ASN A 261 25.76 1.18 -0.32
CA ASN A 261 25.73 2.61 0.02
C ASN A 261 24.85 2.96 1.26
N GLY A 262 23.94 2.07 1.67
CA GLY A 262 22.94 2.37 2.71
C GLY A 262 21.87 3.37 2.23
N GLN A 263 21.30 4.15 3.16
CA GLN A 263 20.27 5.15 2.84
C GLN A 263 20.86 6.32 2.03
N PRO A 264 20.18 6.88 1.01
CA PRO A 264 20.76 7.93 0.15
C PRO A 264 21.06 9.25 0.87
N ARG A 265 20.12 9.78 1.66
CA ARG A 265 20.25 11.08 2.36
C ARG A 265 19.70 10.99 3.78
N ARG A 266 20.27 11.76 4.71
CA ARG A 266 19.87 11.87 6.12
C ARG A 266 20.23 13.26 6.66
N ALA A 267 19.20 14.10 6.82
CA ALA A 267 19.27 15.37 7.53
C ALA A 267 18.05 15.46 8.44
N LEU A 268 18.21 15.91 9.67
CA LEU A 268 17.14 16.15 10.63
C LEU A 268 16.63 17.59 10.52
N ASP A 269 15.32 17.76 10.69
CA ASP A 269 14.76 19.06 11.07
C ASP A 269 14.96 19.24 12.58
N THR A 270 15.68 20.28 12.98
CA THR A 270 16.05 20.56 14.39
C THR A 270 15.24 21.70 15.00
N THR A 271 14.20 22.18 14.29
CA THR A 271 13.37 23.32 14.72
C THR A 271 12.77 23.09 16.11
N ARG A 272 12.27 21.88 16.39
CA ARG A 272 11.66 21.53 17.68
C ARG A 272 12.66 21.64 18.85
N ALA A 273 13.89 21.14 18.70
CA ALA A 273 14.90 21.26 19.76
C ALA A 273 15.26 22.72 20.08
N LYS A 274 15.30 23.57 19.05
CA LYS A 274 15.56 25.00 19.18
C LYS A 274 14.40 25.73 19.88
N GLU A 275 13.17 25.42 19.50
CA GLU A 275 11.97 26.08 20.04
C GLU A 275 11.66 25.62 21.48
N GLU A 276 11.77 24.33 21.75
CA GLU A 276 11.32 23.73 23.02
C GLU A 276 12.34 23.88 24.16
N PHE A 277 13.65 23.76 23.87
CA PHE A 277 14.68 23.85 24.91
C PHE A 277 15.92 24.66 24.52
N GLY A 278 15.86 25.38 23.39
CA GLY A 278 16.90 26.34 22.99
C GLY A 278 18.19 25.71 22.46
N PHE A 279 18.17 24.43 22.10
CA PHE A 279 19.38 23.77 21.61
C PHE A 279 19.70 24.14 20.16
N VAL A 280 20.95 24.51 19.93
CA VAL A 280 21.54 24.71 18.60
C VAL A 280 22.98 24.20 18.67
N ALA A 281 23.36 23.29 17.78
CA ALA A 281 24.73 22.81 17.68
C ALA A 281 25.68 23.96 17.36
N ARG A 282 26.84 24.00 18.02
CA ARG A 282 27.82 25.10 17.91
C ARG A 282 29.15 24.65 17.32
N THR A 283 29.42 23.36 17.34
CA THR A 283 30.69 22.81 16.87
C THR A 283 30.63 22.59 15.36
N GLU A 284 31.42 23.37 14.62
CA GLU A 284 31.64 23.17 13.19
C GLU A 284 32.25 21.79 12.91
N LEU A 285 31.79 21.11 11.85
CA LEU A 285 32.19 19.73 11.53
C LEU A 285 33.71 19.57 11.49
N ARG A 286 34.40 20.48 10.77
CA ARG A 286 35.86 20.44 10.59
C ARG A 286 36.61 20.58 11.92
N GLU A 287 36.13 21.42 12.82
CA GLU A 287 36.73 21.61 14.15
C GLU A 287 36.53 20.37 15.02
N GLY A 288 35.31 19.82 15.06
CA GLY A 288 35.05 18.58 15.79
C GLY A 288 35.89 17.41 15.25
N LEU A 289 36.09 17.33 13.92
CA LEU A 289 36.92 16.29 13.30
C LEU A 289 38.38 16.43 13.74
N LYS A 290 38.91 17.66 13.73
CA LYS A 290 40.27 17.94 14.19
C LYS A 290 40.48 17.49 15.64
N ARG A 291 39.58 17.87 16.56
CA ARG A 291 39.64 17.43 17.97
C ARG A 291 39.58 15.91 18.12
N THR A 292 38.76 15.25 17.31
CA THR A 292 38.64 13.79 17.30
C THR A 292 39.92 13.12 16.82
N ILE A 293 40.53 13.65 15.76
CA ILE A 293 41.81 13.18 15.20
C ILE A 293 42.95 13.38 16.21
N ASP A 294 43.01 14.55 16.85
CA ASP A 294 44.05 14.87 17.82
C ASP A 294 43.94 13.94 19.05
N TRP A 295 42.72 13.71 19.54
CA TRP A 295 42.47 12.75 20.61
C TRP A 295 42.92 11.33 20.21
N PHE A 296 42.59 10.87 19.00
CA PHE A 296 43.01 9.57 18.49
C PHE A 296 44.53 9.43 18.43
N ARG A 297 45.23 10.45 17.91
CA ARG A 297 46.71 10.46 17.83
C ARG A 297 47.36 10.39 19.21
N GLU A 298 46.83 11.12 20.19
CA GLU A 298 47.34 11.14 21.56
C GLU A 298 47.19 9.78 22.24
N HIS A 299 46.07 9.10 22.01
CA HIS A 299 45.74 7.85 22.71
C HIS A 299 46.19 6.60 21.93
N HIS A 300 46.57 6.71 20.66
CA HIS A 300 47.06 5.61 19.81
C HIS A 300 48.42 5.97 19.15
N PRO A 301 49.49 6.18 19.96
CA PRO A 301 50.79 6.68 19.48
C PRO A 301 51.55 5.73 18.53
N ASP A 302 51.21 4.44 18.51
CA ASP A 302 51.89 3.43 17.67
C ASP A 302 51.53 3.51 16.18
N GLY A 303 50.55 4.34 15.78
CA GLY A 303 50.13 4.51 14.38
C GLY A 303 51.19 5.08 13.43
N ARG A 304 52.38 5.47 13.94
CA ARG A 304 53.50 6.00 13.15
C ARG A 304 54.80 5.18 13.22
N ALA A 305 54.86 4.09 14.01
CA ALA A 305 56.12 3.38 14.27
C ALA A 305 56.11 1.91 13.76
N ALA A 306 56.31 1.71 12.46
CA ALA A 306 56.81 0.43 11.93
C ALA A 306 57.58 0.65 10.63
N GLY A 307 58.76 1.27 10.75
CA GLY A 307 59.90 1.02 9.88
C GLY A 307 60.71 -0.13 10.50
N GLY A 308 60.53 -1.34 9.98
CA GLY A 308 61.21 -2.54 10.46
C GLY A 308 60.67 -3.75 9.71
N THR A 309 61.59 -4.53 9.12
CA THR A 309 61.37 -5.73 8.30
C THR A 309 60.18 -6.61 8.71
N PRO A 310 59.46 -7.22 7.74
CA PRO A 310 58.31 -8.06 8.03
C PRO A 310 58.71 -9.20 8.97
N ARG A 311 58.08 -9.27 10.15
CA ARG A 311 58.16 -10.47 10.98
C ARG A 311 57.50 -11.60 10.20
N PRO A 312 58.16 -12.76 10.04
CA PRO A 312 57.60 -13.86 9.27
C PRO A 312 56.32 -14.34 9.97
N ALA A 313 55.30 -14.60 9.15
CA ALA A 313 54.05 -15.19 9.60
C ALA A 313 54.34 -16.45 10.42
N LEU A 314 53.88 -16.46 11.67
CA LEU A 314 53.81 -17.69 12.46
C LEU A 314 52.86 -18.65 11.70
N PRO A 315 53.26 -19.91 11.52
CA PRO A 315 52.48 -20.86 10.72
C PRO A 315 51.13 -21.10 11.40
N ALA A 316 50.09 -21.18 10.57
CA ALA A 316 48.76 -21.59 10.99
C ALA A 316 48.83 -22.97 11.67
N ALA A 317 48.82 -22.97 13.00
CA ALA A 317 48.59 -24.17 13.77
C ALA A 317 47.09 -24.50 13.67
N ALA A 318 46.79 -25.57 12.95
CA ALA A 318 45.46 -26.17 12.89
C ALA A 318 44.94 -26.45 14.30
N ALA A 319 43.92 -25.70 14.73
CA ALA A 319 43.12 -26.05 15.88
C ALA A 319 41.80 -26.65 15.37
N ALA A 320 41.69 -27.97 15.53
CA ALA A 320 40.49 -28.77 15.29
C ALA A 320 39.27 -28.22 16.07
N PRO A 321 38.04 -28.48 15.59
CA PRO A 321 36.83 -28.00 16.25
C PRO A 321 36.71 -28.61 17.65
N ARG A 322 36.65 -27.78 18.69
CA ARG A 322 36.22 -28.22 20.02
C ARG A 322 34.70 -28.24 20.06
N GLU A 323 34.15 -29.45 20.16
CA GLU A 323 32.77 -29.70 20.58
C GLU A 323 32.48 -28.98 21.90
N ILE A 324 31.44 -28.15 21.91
CA ILE A 324 30.82 -27.66 23.14
C ILE A 324 29.88 -28.78 23.60
N SER A 325 30.35 -29.60 24.52
CA SER A 325 29.55 -30.59 25.23
C SER A 325 28.47 -29.90 26.06
N ALA A 326 27.21 -30.31 25.86
CA ALA A 326 26.10 -29.98 26.76
C ALA A 326 26.41 -30.47 28.19
N PRO A 327 26.05 -29.72 29.25
CA PRO A 327 26.19 -30.23 30.61
C PRO A 327 25.09 -31.25 30.89
N ALA A 328 25.49 -32.44 31.35
CA ALA A 328 24.60 -33.45 31.91
C ALA A 328 24.06 -33.02 33.28
N PRO A 329 22.86 -33.47 33.67
CA PRO A 329 22.25 -33.13 34.96
C PRO A 329 22.80 -34.07 36.03
N ASN A 330 23.19 -33.53 37.19
CA ASN A 330 23.21 -34.24 38.47
C ASN A 330 23.45 -33.23 39.59
N HIS A 331 22.43 -32.93 40.38
CA HIS A 331 22.56 -32.94 41.84
C HIS A 331 21.17 -33.02 42.49
N GLU A 332 21.08 -33.96 43.42
CA GLU A 332 19.95 -34.35 44.24
C GLU A 332 19.46 -33.21 45.15
N LEU A 333 18.15 -33.13 45.34
CA LEU A 333 17.48 -32.31 46.37
C LEU A 333 17.38 -33.09 47.69
N PRO A 334 17.57 -32.45 48.86
CA PRO A 334 17.06 -32.97 50.13
C PRO A 334 15.66 -32.41 50.48
N PRO A 335 14.89 -33.07 51.37
CA PRO A 335 13.43 -32.90 51.48
C PRO A 335 12.95 -32.09 52.71
N GLY A 336 11.67 -31.65 52.65
CA GLY A 336 10.83 -31.16 53.76
C GLY A 336 10.86 -29.63 53.96
N GLU A 337 9.80 -28.92 54.33
CA GLU A 337 8.42 -29.25 54.73
C GLU A 337 7.64 -27.91 54.88
N SER A 338 6.33 -27.92 54.56
CA SER A 338 5.24 -27.14 55.19
C SER A 338 5.27 -25.58 55.18
N THR A 339 4.34 -24.86 54.53
CA THR A 339 2.94 -24.60 54.93
C THR A 339 2.25 -23.75 53.84
N ALA A 340 1.13 -24.18 53.23
CA ALA A 340 -0.27 -23.76 53.47
C ALA A 340 -0.53 -22.23 53.31
N LEU A 341 -1.36 -21.73 52.37
CA LEU A 341 -2.81 -21.91 52.28
C LEU A 341 -3.40 -21.46 50.91
N LEU A 342 -4.48 -22.15 50.55
CA LEU A 342 -5.42 -22.10 49.41
C LEU A 342 -6.35 -20.84 49.38
N PRO A 343 -7.38 -20.71 48.48
CA PRO A 343 -7.73 -21.50 47.29
C PRO A 343 -8.07 -20.70 46.01
N ALA A 344 -8.08 -21.43 44.89
CA ALA A 344 -8.93 -21.19 43.72
C ALA A 344 -10.26 -21.95 43.82
N SER A 345 -11.27 -21.52 43.08
CA SER A 345 -12.51 -22.26 42.73
C SER A 345 -12.94 -21.77 41.33
N HIS A 346 -13.31 -22.56 40.31
CA HIS A 346 -13.97 -23.85 40.25
C HIS A 346 -13.64 -24.61 38.93
N ASP A 347 -13.64 -25.93 39.07
CA ASP A 347 -13.63 -27.14 38.22
C ASP A 347 -13.51 -27.19 36.67
N PRO A 348 -12.83 -28.27 36.16
CA PRO A 348 -12.75 -28.74 34.77
C PRO A 348 -13.52 -30.07 34.51
N ALA A 349 -13.76 -30.37 33.23
CA ALA A 349 -13.84 -31.71 32.59
C ALA A 349 -14.32 -31.49 31.14
N THR A 350 -13.76 -32.07 30.08
CA THR A 350 -13.53 -33.50 29.82
C THR A 350 -12.35 -33.73 28.87
N ALA A 351 -11.60 -34.80 29.12
CA ALA A 351 -10.60 -35.39 28.24
C ALA A 351 -11.21 -36.48 27.34
N ASP A 352 -10.54 -36.72 26.20
CA ASP A 352 -10.39 -38.00 25.45
C ASP A 352 -9.83 -37.65 24.05
N GLU A 353 -8.99 -38.39 23.35
CA GLU A 353 -7.88 -39.32 23.61
C GLU A 353 -7.33 -39.68 22.20
N ASN A 354 -6.02 -39.97 22.07
CA ASN A 354 -5.40 -40.85 21.04
C ASN A 354 -5.28 -40.37 19.56
N ILE A 355 -4.25 -40.64 18.73
CA ILE A 355 -2.99 -41.43 18.67
C ILE A 355 -2.27 -40.91 17.38
N ALA A 356 -1.03 -40.39 17.37
CA ALA A 356 0.30 -41.02 17.35
C ALA A 356 0.86 -41.48 15.96
N ALA A 357 2.20 -41.28 15.85
CA ALA A 357 3.20 -41.81 14.89
C ALA A 357 3.34 -41.14 13.49
N ALA A 358 4.51 -40.99 12.85
CA ALA A 358 5.97 -41.03 13.14
C ALA A 358 6.66 -40.80 11.77
N ALA A 359 7.57 -39.84 11.55
CA ALA A 359 9.03 -39.86 11.78
C ALA A 359 9.81 -40.97 11.02
N ALA A 360 10.69 -40.57 10.08
CA ALA A 360 12.09 -41.03 9.84
C ALA A 360 12.50 -40.76 8.35
N THR A 361 13.43 -39.86 7.99
CA THR A 361 14.91 -39.74 8.17
C THR A 361 15.76 -40.48 7.12
N ALA A 362 16.58 -39.73 6.36
CA ALA A 362 17.97 -40.03 5.92
C ALA A 362 18.47 -38.85 5.02
N ILE A 363 19.47 -38.00 5.31
CA ILE A 363 20.91 -38.11 5.69
C ILE A 363 21.89 -38.16 4.47
N ILE A 364 22.54 -36.99 4.20
CA ILE A 364 23.99 -36.71 3.88
C ILE A 364 24.53 -37.01 2.44
N PRO A 365 25.64 -36.41 1.88
CA PRO A 365 26.60 -35.37 2.37
C PRO A 365 26.95 -34.18 1.42
N GLY A 366 27.57 -33.14 2.00
CA GLY A 366 28.88 -32.61 1.56
C GLY A 366 28.95 -31.60 0.41
N GLY A 367 29.38 -30.37 0.71
CA GLY A 367 29.91 -29.42 -0.29
C GLY A 367 31.38 -29.72 -0.66
N PRO A 368 31.91 -29.04 -1.68
CA PRO A 368 33.02 -28.14 -1.39
C PRO A 368 32.83 -26.73 -1.96
N THR A 369 33.64 -25.86 -1.37
CA THR A 369 33.81 -24.41 -1.52
C THR A 369 34.56 -24.00 -2.81
N THR A 370 34.40 -22.70 -3.14
CA THR A 370 35.29 -21.78 -3.90
C THR A 370 35.51 -21.95 -5.40
N ALA A 371 35.30 -20.82 -6.11
CA ALA A 371 36.03 -20.26 -7.27
C ALA A 371 35.15 -19.90 -8.49
N ASP A 372 35.35 -18.64 -8.91
CA ASP A 372 35.13 -18.02 -10.22
C ASP A 372 33.78 -17.36 -10.56
N GLU A 373 33.54 -16.25 -9.88
CA GLU A 373 32.95 -15.04 -10.48
C GLU A 373 33.99 -14.35 -11.37
N ASN A 374 33.91 -14.54 -12.69
CA ASN A 374 34.57 -13.66 -13.66
C ASN A 374 34.01 -13.84 -15.10
N ILE A 375 32.69 -13.64 -15.27
CA ILE A 375 32.09 -13.38 -16.60
C ILE A 375 30.94 -12.38 -16.45
N ALA A 376 31.26 -11.12 -16.16
CA ALA A 376 30.27 -10.03 -16.24
C ALA A 376 30.85 -8.67 -16.69
N ALA A 377 32.11 -8.61 -17.14
CA ALA A 377 32.78 -7.34 -17.45
C ALA A 377 33.23 -7.15 -18.92
N SER A 378 32.70 -7.93 -19.88
CA SER A 378 33.09 -7.77 -21.30
C SER A 378 31.92 -7.69 -22.30
N ALA A 379 30.71 -7.36 -21.84
CA ALA A 379 29.51 -7.29 -22.68
C ALA A 379 29.00 -5.87 -22.97
N MET A 380 29.72 -4.81 -22.60
CA MET A 380 29.20 -3.43 -22.66
C MET A 380 30.11 -2.41 -23.36
N THR A 381 30.97 -2.87 -24.27
CA THR A 381 31.82 -2.01 -25.13
C THR A 381 31.94 -2.57 -26.55
N GLY A 382 30.80 -2.87 -27.18
CA GLY A 382 30.76 -3.43 -28.54
C GLY A 382 29.47 -3.18 -29.31
N ILE A 383 28.66 -2.19 -28.91
CA ILE A 383 27.47 -1.78 -29.66
C ILE A 383 27.65 -0.31 -30.02
N LEU A 384 28.50 -0.05 -31.02
CA LEU A 384 28.51 1.13 -31.88
C LEU A 384 29.66 0.94 -32.90
N GLY A 385 29.33 0.38 -34.06
CA GLY A 385 30.22 0.31 -35.22
C GLY A 385 30.51 -1.11 -35.73
N ALA A 386 29.66 -1.59 -36.65
CA ALA A 386 30.03 -2.45 -37.79
C ALA A 386 28.76 -2.90 -38.54
N GLU A 387 28.14 -1.99 -39.28
CA GLU A 387 27.50 -2.40 -40.53
C GLU A 387 28.61 -2.52 -41.57
N GLN A 388 28.89 -3.74 -42.05
CA GLN A 388 29.26 -4.10 -43.42
C GLN A 388 30.05 -5.42 -43.43
N ASN A 389 29.63 -6.32 -44.34
CA ASN A 389 30.32 -7.52 -44.81
C ASN A 389 30.54 -8.65 -43.79
N THR A 390 29.79 -9.76 -43.95
CA THR A 390 30.32 -10.96 -44.62
C THR A 390 29.31 -12.09 -44.57
N ALA A 391 28.75 -12.38 -45.74
CA ALA A 391 28.13 -13.65 -46.05
C ALA A 391 29.25 -14.67 -46.31
N GLU A 392 29.91 -15.23 -45.28
CA GLU A 392 30.88 -16.32 -45.50
C GLU A 392 31.30 -17.09 -44.23
N TYR A 393 30.38 -17.49 -43.35
CA TYR A 393 30.68 -18.54 -42.35
C TYR A 393 29.50 -19.49 -42.17
N THR A 394 29.16 -20.16 -43.27
CA THR A 394 28.46 -21.44 -43.21
C THR A 394 29.49 -22.54 -42.91
N ALA A 395 29.13 -23.46 -42.02
CA ALA A 395 29.81 -24.71 -41.68
C ALA A 395 30.76 -24.69 -40.47
N LEU A 396 30.18 -24.80 -39.26
CA LEU A 396 30.81 -25.57 -38.17
C LEU A 396 29.75 -26.37 -37.40
N ARG A 397 29.96 -27.68 -37.41
CA ARG A 397 29.21 -28.77 -36.77
C ARG A 397 28.65 -28.41 -35.38
N ILE A 398 27.35 -28.66 -35.23
CA ILE A 398 26.66 -28.77 -33.94
C ILE A 398 27.28 -29.94 -33.15
N GLN A 399 28.04 -29.65 -32.09
CA GLN A 399 28.29 -30.59 -31.01
C GLN A 399 27.16 -30.49 -29.96
N ARG A 400 26.86 -31.66 -29.37
CA ARG A 400 25.66 -31.95 -28.56
C ARG A 400 25.38 -30.92 -27.45
N PRO A 401 24.10 -30.63 -27.14
CA PRO A 401 23.76 -29.73 -26.03
C PRO A 401 24.21 -30.33 -24.69
N GLY A 402 24.83 -29.50 -23.85
CA GLY A 402 25.25 -29.84 -22.49
C GLY A 402 24.07 -30.19 -21.56
N ARG A 403 24.37 -30.69 -20.35
CA ARG A 403 23.39 -31.21 -19.37
C ARG A 403 22.16 -30.30 -19.13
N VAL A 404 22.34 -28.97 -19.12
CA VAL A 404 21.25 -27.99 -18.94
C VAL A 404 20.34 -27.90 -20.18
N GLY A 405 20.91 -28.03 -21.38
CA GLY A 405 20.17 -28.08 -22.65
C GLY A 405 19.33 -29.35 -22.78
N GLN A 406 19.84 -30.48 -22.30
CA GLN A 406 19.09 -31.75 -22.30
C GLN A 406 17.97 -31.80 -21.26
N LEU A 407 18.14 -31.13 -20.11
CA LEU A 407 17.11 -30.98 -19.08
C LEU A 407 15.97 -30.06 -19.54
N THR A 408 16.31 -28.92 -20.16
CA THR A 408 15.32 -28.03 -20.77
C THR A 408 14.60 -28.68 -21.95
N GLU A 409 15.29 -29.47 -22.77
CA GLU A 409 14.64 -30.24 -23.85
C GLU A 409 13.71 -31.33 -23.32
N HIS A 410 14.10 -32.07 -22.27
CA HIS A 410 13.26 -33.08 -21.65
C HIS A 410 12.03 -32.49 -20.96
N MET A 411 12.18 -31.41 -20.18
CA MET A 411 11.04 -30.69 -19.60
C MET A 411 10.12 -30.12 -20.68
N THR A 412 10.67 -29.56 -21.76
CA THR A 412 9.89 -29.03 -22.88
C THR A 412 9.16 -30.15 -23.62
N ARG A 413 9.78 -31.32 -23.83
CA ARG A 413 9.13 -32.49 -24.43
C ARG A 413 8.04 -33.08 -23.52
N ALA A 414 8.27 -33.16 -22.21
CA ALA A 414 7.30 -33.66 -21.24
C ALA A 414 6.07 -32.73 -21.13
N LEU A 415 6.30 -31.42 -21.00
CA LEU A 415 5.24 -30.40 -21.01
C LEU A 415 4.46 -30.40 -22.33
N THR A 416 5.13 -30.59 -23.47
CA THR A 416 4.47 -30.59 -24.78
C THR A 416 3.74 -31.89 -25.13
N ALA A 417 4.18 -33.04 -24.61
CA ALA A 417 3.50 -34.33 -24.82
C ALA A 417 2.20 -34.43 -24.01
N GLY A 418 2.21 -34.05 -22.73
CA GLY A 418 1.00 -33.99 -21.89
C GLY A 418 -0.01 -32.96 -22.39
N ALA A 419 0.46 -31.77 -22.78
CA ALA A 419 -0.41 -30.73 -23.34
C ALA A 419 -1.10 -31.12 -24.66
N ARG A 420 -0.48 -32.00 -25.49
CA ARG A 420 -1.07 -32.45 -26.76
C ARG A 420 -2.36 -33.23 -26.57
N GLY A 421 -2.38 -34.21 -25.66
CA GLY A 421 -3.55 -35.05 -25.41
C GLY A 421 -4.72 -34.26 -24.82
N THR A 422 -4.41 -33.34 -23.90
CA THR A 422 -5.41 -32.49 -23.24
C THR A 422 -5.94 -31.40 -24.16
N ALA A 423 -5.09 -30.72 -24.93
CA ALA A 423 -5.51 -29.68 -25.88
C ALA A 423 -6.38 -30.23 -27.03
N THR A 424 -6.10 -31.45 -27.51
CA THR A 424 -6.93 -32.11 -28.53
C THR A 424 -8.26 -32.62 -27.99
N ARG A 425 -8.36 -32.96 -26.70
CA ARG A 425 -9.64 -33.25 -26.04
C ARG A 425 -10.47 -31.99 -25.81
N ILE A 426 -9.85 -30.92 -25.28
CA ILE A 426 -10.51 -29.63 -25.00
C ILE A 426 -11.04 -28.98 -26.28
N SER A 427 -10.31 -29.08 -27.40
CA SER A 427 -10.76 -28.52 -28.68
C SER A 427 -12.05 -29.15 -29.23
N ARG A 428 -12.40 -30.38 -28.79
CA ARG A 428 -13.63 -31.10 -29.14
C ARG A 428 -14.83 -30.70 -28.26
N VAL A 429 -14.61 -30.14 -27.08
CA VAL A 429 -15.68 -29.74 -26.15
C VAL A 429 -16.43 -28.52 -26.70
N PRO A 430 -17.77 -28.53 -26.78
CA PRO A 430 -18.55 -27.38 -27.25
C PRO A 430 -18.23 -26.09 -26.47
N VAL A 431 -18.02 -24.98 -27.18
CA VAL A 431 -17.70 -23.67 -26.57
C VAL A 431 -18.70 -23.26 -25.48
N PRO A 432 -20.03 -23.40 -25.67
CA PRO A 432 -20.99 -23.04 -24.63
C PRO A 432 -20.78 -23.81 -23.33
N LEU A 433 -20.36 -25.08 -23.40
CA LEU A 433 -20.12 -25.90 -22.21
C LEU A 433 -18.85 -25.43 -21.47
N VAL A 434 -17.79 -25.05 -22.20
CA VAL A 434 -16.56 -24.50 -21.59
C VAL A 434 -16.86 -23.20 -20.84
N VAL A 435 -17.61 -22.29 -21.48
CA VAL A 435 -17.99 -21.01 -20.86
C VAL A 435 -18.94 -21.23 -19.69
N ALA A 436 -19.93 -22.12 -19.81
CA ALA A 436 -20.85 -22.46 -18.72
C ALA A 436 -20.10 -23.04 -17.50
N ALA A 437 -19.15 -23.95 -17.72
CA ALA A 437 -18.32 -24.49 -16.65
C ALA A 437 -17.49 -23.40 -15.96
N ALA A 438 -16.93 -22.46 -16.73
CA ALA A 438 -16.19 -21.33 -16.18
C ALA A 438 -17.08 -20.37 -15.37
N ILE A 439 -18.33 -20.15 -15.80
CA ILE A 439 -19.32 -19.35 -15.04
C ILE A 439 -19.62 -20.02 -13.68
N VAL A 440 -19.87 -21.32 -13.66
CA VAL A 440 -20.12 -22.07 -12.43
C VAL A 440 -18.89 -22.02 -11.50
N LEU A 441 -17.69 -22.20 -12.05
CA LEU A 441 -16.44 -22.07 -11.30
C LEU A 441 -16.27 -20.65 -10.74
N GLN A 442 -16.56 -19.61 -11.54
CA GLN A 442 -16.48 -18.23 -11.09
C GLN A 442 -17.44 -17.96 -9.92
N TRP A 443 -18.68 -18.46 -9.98
CA TRP A 443 -19.62 -18.30 -8.87
C TRP A 443 -19.14 -19.00 -7.59
N PHE A 444 -18.52 -20.18 -7.71
CA PHE A 444 -17.89 -20.85 -6.57
C PHE A 444 -16.73 -20.03 -6.00
N VAL A 445 -15.86 -19.46 -6.85
CA VAL A 445 -14.77 -18.58 -6.40
C VAL A 445 -15.33 -17.31 -5.74
N ASN A 446 -16.35 -16.69 -6.31
CA ASN A 446 -16.99 -15.51 -5.74
C ASN A 446 -17.60 -15.83 -4.38
N TRP A 447 -18.22 -17.00 -4.21
CA TRP A 447 -18.73 -17.48 -2.92
C TRP A 447 -17.61 -17.68 -1.90
N GLN A 448 -16.48 -18.29 -2.30
CA GLN A 448 -15.31 -18.46 -1.41
C GLN A 448 -14.74 -17.12 -0.95
N VAL A 449 -14.59 -16.17 -1.88
CA VAL A 449 -14.10 -14.82 -1.57
C VAL A 449 -15.08 -14.07 -0.68
N ALA A 450 -16.38 -14.16 -0.95
CA ALA A 450 -17.42 -13.57 -0.12
C ALA A 450 -17.34 -14.08 1.34
N ASN A 451 -17.15 -15.38 1.55
CA ASN A 451 -17.03 -15.97 2.89
C ASN A 451 -15.77 -15.56 3.66
N ARG A 452 -14.75 -15.01 2.99
CA ARG A 452 -13.51 -14.51 3.61
C ARG A 452 -13.54 -13.02 3.89
N ALA A 453 -14.36 -12.27 3.16
CA ALA A 453 -14.45 -10.83 3.28
C ALA A 453 -15.25 -10.44 4.54
N ASN A 454 -14.87 -9.35 5.20
CA ASN A 454 -15.69 -8.73 6.22
C ASN A 454 -16.88 -8.02 5.55
N HIS A 455 -18.09 -8.53 5.79
CA HIS A 455 -19.32 -7.97 5.26
C HIS A 455 -20.48 -8.12 6.24
N ASN A 456 -21.57 -7.41 5.96
CA ASN A 456 -22.76 -7.40 6.80
C ASN A 456 -23.98 -7.80 5.97
N GLY A 457 -24.33 -9.08 5.98
CA GLY A 457 -25.31 -9.63 5.04
C GLY A 457 -24.82 -9.43 3.61
N TRP A 458 -25.60 -8.70 2.79
CA TRP A 458 -25.25 -8.38 1.40
C TRP A 458 -24.46 -7.07 1.23
N LEU A 459 -24.16 -6.38 2.33
CA LEU A 459 -23.40 -5.13 2.31
C LEU A 459 -21.90 -5.43 2.44
N PHE A 460 -21.22 -5.41 1.31
CA PHE A 460 -19.76 -5.38 1.21
C PHE A 460 -19.26 -3.93 1.24
N TYR A 461 -17.94 -3.75 1.41
CA TYR A 461 -17.32 -2.44 1.19
C TYR A 461 -17.68 -1.91 -0.20
N HIS A 462 -18.28 -0.73 -0.24
CA HIS A 462 -18.83 -0.14 -1.47
C HIS A 462 -18.19 1.22 -1.83
N GLY A 463 -17.16 1.65 -1.09
CA GLY A 463 -16.51 2.95 -1.31
C GLY A 463 -17.50 4.12 -1.30
N GLY A 464 -17.09 5.27 -1.86
CA GLY A 464 -17.94 6.45 -1.95
C GLY A 464 -18.98 6.39 -3.09
N ASP A 465 -18.60 5.90 -4.28
CA ASP A 465 -19.46 6.01 -5.48
C ASP A 465 -20.68 5.06 -5.48
N GLY A 466 -20.68 3.99 -4.67
CA GLY A 466 -21.76 2.98 -4.71
C GLY A 466 -23.14 3.54 -4.37
N THR A 467 -23.19 4.42 -3.35
CA THR A 467 -24.40 5.12 -2.94
C THR A 467 -24.93 6.03 -4.05
N TRP A 468 -24.03 6.70 -4.79
CA TRP A 468 -24.39 7.56 -5.91
C TRP A 468 -25.14 6.81 -7.00
N TYR A 469 -24.64 5.62 -7.39
CA TYR A 469 -25.28 4.81 -8.43
C TYR A 469 -26.67 4.36 -8.00
N TYR A 470 -26.82 3.90 -6.76
CA TYR A 470 -28.09 3.41 -6.26
C TYR A 470 -29.13 4.54 -6.08
N THR A 471 -28.75 5.67 -5.47
CA THR A 471 -29.65 6.82 -5.33
C THR A 471 -30.05 7.38 -6.69
N SER A 472 -29.11 7.46 -7.65
CA SER A 472 -29.43 7.86 -9.03
C SER A 472 -30.36 6.87 -9.72
N ALA A 473 -30.19 5.56 -9.50
CA ALA A 473 -31.05 4.51 -10.03
C ALA A 473 -32.49 4.66 -9.51
N TRP A 474 -32.62 4.94 -8.21
CA TRP A 474 -33.91 5.17 -7.59
C TRP A 474 -34.60 6.43 -8.14
N VAL A 475 -33.89 7.55 -8.27
CA VAL A 475 -34.43 8.79 -8.88
C VAL A 475 -34.86 8.58 -10.33
N LEU A 476 -34.04 7.89 -11.13
CA LEU A 476 -34.38 7.52 -12.50
C LEU A 476 -35.65 6.67 -12.57
N SER A 477 -35.83 5.72 -11.64
CA SER A 477 -37.04 4.89 -11.62
C SER A 477 -38.33 5.65 -11.32
N HIS A 478 -38.23 6.89 -10.81
CA HIS A 478 -39.34 7.79 -10.54
C HIS A 478 -39.49 8.89 -11.60
N GLY A 479 -38.79 8.78 -12.73
CA GLY A 479 -38.98 9.69 -13.87
C GLY A 479 -38.24 11.03 -13.76
N HIS A 480 -37.18 11.13 -12.94
CA HIS A 480 -36.43 12.37 -12.75
C HIS A 480 -34.94 12.21 -13.06
N LEU A 481 -34.27 13.32 -13.39
CA LEU A 481 -32.81 13.39 -13.51
C LEU A 481 -32.18 13.89 -12.20
N PRO A 482 -31.29 13.13 -11.54
CA PRO A 482 -30.58 13.54 -10.33
C PRO A 482 -29.49 14.58 -10.59
N VAL A 483 -28.76 15.06 -9.56
CA VAL A 483 -27.43 15.66 -9.80
C VAL A 483 -26.50 14.57 -10.30
N THR A 484 -25.80 14.89 -11.38
CA THR A 484 -25.16 13.89 -12.23
C THR A 484 -23.65 13.85 -12.03
N ALA A 485 -23.13 13.69 -10.80
CA ALA A 485 -21.67 13.60 -10.61
C ALA A 485 -21.07 12.29 -11.16
N ILE A 486 -21.85 11.21 -11.20
CA ILE A 486 -21.48 9.92 -11.80
C ILE A 486 -22.05 9.75 -13.23
N GLY A 487 -21.69 8.65 -13.89
CA GLY A 487 -22.34 8.24 -15.15
C GLY A 487 -23.74 7.67 -14.92
N PHE A 488 -24.53 7.55 -16.00
CA PHE A 488 -25.94 7.17 -15.93
C PHE A 488 -26.20 5.69 -16.22
N VAL A 489 -25.32 5.01 -16.96
CA VAL A 489 -25.65 3.70 -17.57
C VAL A 489 -25.92 2.62 -16.52
N PHE A 490 -25.08 2.52 -15.49
CA PHE A 490 -25.28 1.54 -14.43
C PHE A 490 -26.47 1.88 -13.53
N SER A 491 -26.70 3.17 -13.27
CA SER A 491 -27.91 3.64 -12.57
C SER A 491 -29.18 3.27 -13.34
N LEU A 492 -29.17 3.42 -14.67
CA LEU A 492 -30.29 3.03 -15.52
C LEU A 492 -30.51 1.51 -15.54
N LEU A 493 -29.42 0.73 -15.58
CA LEU A 493 -29.49 -0.73 -15.54
C LEU A 493 -30.08 -1.24 -14.22
N THR A 494 -29.77 -0.57 -13.11
CA THR A 494 -30.20 -0.95 -11.75
C THR A 494 -31.47 -0.22 -11.29
N ALA A 495 -31.98 0.74 -12.06
CA ALA A 495 -33.22 1.46 -11.77
C ALA A 495 -34.43 0.55 -11.52
N PRO A 496 -34.65 -0.55 -12.26
CA PRO A 496 -35.73 -1.48 -11.95
C PRO A 496 -35.59 -2.12 -10.56
N VAL A 497 -34.36 -2.45 -10.14
CA VAL A 497 -34.12 -3.00 -8.79
C VAL A 497 -34.51 -1.95 -7.75
N ALA A 498 -33.98 -0.74 -7.88
CA ALA A 498 -34.26 0.37 -6.97
C ALA A 498 -35.76 0.73 -6.91
N HIS A 499 -36.48 0.60 -8.02
CA HIS A 499 -37.93 0.79 -8.05
C HIS A 499 -38.66 -0.16 -7.09
N PHE A 500 -38.31 -1.45 -7.10
CA PHE A 500 -38.98 -2.46 -6.30
C PHE A 500 -38.50 -2.52 -4.85
N THR A 501 -37.20 -2.30 -4.61
CA THR A 501 -36.61 -2.38 -3.27
C THR A 501 -36.63 -1.05 -2.52
N GLY A 502 -37.01 0.03 -3.22
CA GLY A 502 -37.11 1.36 -2.65
C GLY A 502 -35.75 2.04 -2.45
N PRO A 503 -35.75 3.17 -1.74
CA PRO A 503 -34.57 4.04 -1.61
C PRO A 503 -33.45 3.45 -0.73
N ASN A 504 -33.74 2.38 0.02
CA ASN A 504 -32.77 1.73 0.89
C ASN A 504 -31.80 0.84 0.09
N ILE A 505 -30.54 1.27 -0.04
CA ILE A 505 -29.51 0.48 -0.74
C ILE A 505 -29.29 -0.89 -0.11
N ALA A 506 -29.42 -1.03 1.22
CA ALA A 506 -29.26 -2.33 1.89
C ALA A 506 -30.32 -3.35 1.44
N ALA A 507 -31.52 -2.88 1.09
CA ALA A 507 -32.59 -3.71 0.56
C ALA A 507 -32.39 -4.04 -0.93
N GLY A 508 -31.87 -3.09 -1.72
CA GLY A 508 -31.60 -3.28 -3.15
C GLY A 508 -30.34 -4.07 -3.47
N MET A 509 -29.40 -4.15 -2.53
CA MET A 509 -28.09 -4.73 -2.74
C MET A 509 -28.10 -6.18 -3.28
N PRO A 510 -28.93 -7.11 -2.77
CA PRO A 510 -29.01 -8.45 -3.32
C PRO A 510 -29.40 -8.44 -4.81
N GLY A 511 -30.30 -7.54 -5.21
CA GLY A 511 -30.73 -7.39 -6.61
C GLY A 511 -29.62 -6.83 -7.51
N VAL A 512 -28.87 -5.82 -7.04
CA VAL A 512 -27.71 -5.27 -7.77
C VAL A 512 -26.63 -6.33 -7.95
N ILE A 513 -26.31 -7.07 -6.88
CA ILE A 513 -25.35 -8.18 -6.94
C ILE A 513 -25.86 -9.26 -7.89
N ALA A 514 -27.15 -9.61 -7.85
CA ALA A 514 -27.73 -10.59 -8.78
C ALA A 514 -27.59 -10.16 -10.25
N VAL A 515 -27.80 -8.87 -10.57
CA VAL A 515 -27.54 -8.33 -11.92
C VAL A 515 -26.06 -8.53 -12.30
N ASN A 516 -25.12 -8.20 -11.41
CA ASN A 516 -23.70 -8.40 -11.69
C ASN A 516 -23.34 -9.88 -11.89
N GLN A 517 -23.84 -10.77 -11.04
CA GLN A 517 -23.50 -12.19 -11.03
C GLN A 517 -24.18 -13.00 -12.15
N LEU A 518 -25.46 -12.72 -12.43
CA LEU A 518 -26.26 -13.52 -13.36
C LEU A 518 -26.28 -12.95 -14.78
N LEU A 519 -26.03 -11.65 -14.96
CA LEU A 519 -26.01 -11.01 -16.28
C LEU A 519 -24.58 -10.63 -16.72
N LEU A 520 -23.87 -9.84 -15.91
CA LEU A 520 -22.61 -9.23 -16.36
C LEU A 520 -21.43 -10.21 -16.37
N TRP A 521 -21.33 -11.11 -15.38
CA TRP A 521 -20.29 -12.14 -15.36
C TRP A 521 -20.32 -13.10 -16.56
N PRO A 522 -21.47 -13.67 -16.96
CA PRO A 522 -21.57 -14.46 -18.19
C PRO A 522 -21.14 -13.71 -19.46
N ILE A 523 -21.47 -12.40 -19.55
CA ILE A 523 -21.05 -11.54 -20.67
C ILE A 523 -19.52 -11.37 -20.66
N LEU A 524 -18.94 -11.04 -19.50
CA LEU A 524 -17.50 -10.86 -19.32
C LEU A 524 -16.72 -12.11 -19.73
N LEU A 525 -17.09 -13.27 -19.18
CA LEU A 525 -16.41 -14.54 -19.46
C LEU A 525 -16.55 -14.96 -20.92
N SER A 526 -17.72 -14.75 -21.53
CA SER A 526 -17.94 -15.02 -22.95
C SER A 526 -17.06 -14.15 -23.86
N ALA A 527 -16.99 -12.84 -23.56
CA ALA A 527 -16.17 -11.90 -24.31
C ALA A 527 -14.66 -12.18 -24.13
N LEU A 528 -14.23 -12.44 -22.89
CA LEU A 528 -12.85 -12.77 -22.57
C LEU A 528 -12.40 -14.07 -23.25
N TYR A 529 -13.22 -15.12 -23.22
CA TYR A 529 -12.97 -16.35 -23.98
C TYR A 529 -12.85 -16.07 -25.48
N GLY A 530 -13.72 -15.21 -26.01
CA GLY A 530 -13.67 -14.75 -27.39
C GLY A 530 -12.34 -14.10 -27.76
N ILE A 531 -11.86 -13.17 -26.93
CA ILE A 531 -10.56 -12.47 -27.09
C ILE A 531 -9.42 -13.47 -27.05
N LEU A 532 -9.34 -14.28 -26.00
CA LEU A 532 -8.29 -15.29 -25.85
C LEU A 532 -8.28 -16.26 -27.03
N ARG A 533 -9.45 -16.63 -27.56
CA ARG A 533 -9.57 -17.50 -28.73
C ARG A 533 -9.03 -16.84 -29.99
N LEU A 534 -9.27 -15.53 -30.19
CA LEU A 534 -8.69 -14.76 -31.29
C LEU A 534 -7.16 -14.68 -31.16
N ILE A 535 -6.64 -14.59 -29.93
CA ILE A 535 -5.20 -14.53 -29.66
C ILE A 535 -4.55 -15.91 -29.84
N GLY A 536 -4.95 -16.96 -29.12
CA GLY A 536 -4.22 -18.24 -29.07
C GLY A 536 -5.00 -19.49 -29.45
N GLY A 537 -6.23 -19.36 -29.97
CA GLY A 537 -7.08 -20.51 -30.30
C GLY A 537 -7.84 -21.09 -29.09
N ARG A 538 -8.56 -22.21 -29.31
CA ARG A 538 -9.52 -22.75 -28.31
C ARG A 538 -8.87 -23.25 -27.02
N ALA A 539 -7.76 -23.97 -27.13
CA ALA A 539 -7.08 -24.52 -25.95
C ALA A 539 -6.49 -23.39 -25.08
N PHE A 540 -5.90 -22.38 -25.70
CA PHE A 540 -5.42 -21.18 -25.02
C PHE A 540 -6.57 -20.41 -24.34
N ALA A 541 -7.71 -20.29 -25.01
CA ALA A 541 -8.91 -19.66 -24.45
C ALA A 541 -9.49 -20.41 -23.25
N ALA A 542 -9.55 -21.74 -23.31
CA ALA A 542 -9.99 -22.56 -22.19
C ALA A 542 -9.03 -22.47 -20.98
N ALA A 543 -7.72 -22.49 -21.22
CA ALA A 543 -6.74 -22.31 -20.16
C ALA A 543 -6.81 -20.90 -19.55
N GLY A 544 -6.91 -19.88 -20.40
CA GLY A 544 -6.97 -18.49 -19.97
C GLY A 544 -8.25 -18.19 -19.18
N ILE A 545 -9.42 -18.68 -19.58
CA ILE A 545 -10.64 -18.43 -18.82
C ILE A 545 -10.60 -19.10 -17.45
N VAL A 546 -10.07 -20.33 -17.35
CA VAL A 546 -9.87 -21.01 -16.06
C VAL A 546 -8.87 -20.22 -15.20
N LEU A 547 -7.75 -19.78 -15.77
CA LEU A 547 -6.77 -19.00 -15.03
C LEU A 547 -7.37 -17.68 -14.52
N TRP A 548 -8.12 -16.95 -15.37
CA TRP A 548 -8.85 -15.74 -14.97
C TRP A 548 -9.77 -16.00 -13.78
N THR A 549 -10.56 -17.07 -13.82
CA THR A 549 -11.48 -17.42 -12.71
C THR A 549 -10.73 -17.73 -11.41
N MET A 550 -9.48 -18.19 -11.49
CA MET A 550 -8.66 -18.52 -10.32
C MET A 550 -7.85 -17.34 -9.78
N ILE A 551 -7.70 -16.24 -10.53
CA ILE A 551 -6.94 -15.05 -10.10
C ILE A 551 -7.35 -14.55 -8.71
N PRO A 552 -8.65 -14.44 -8.36
CA PRO A 552 -9.04 -13.94 -7.03
C PRO A 552 -8.45 -14.76 -5.87
N LEU A 553 -8.27 -16.08 -6.08
CA LEU A 553 -7.66 -16.98 -5.10
C LEU A 553 -6.13 -16.96 -5.19
N LEU A 554 -5.57 -16.80 -6.39
CA LEU A 554 -4.13 -16.78 -6.60
C LEU A 554 -3.48 -15.44 -6.23
N ALA A 555 -4.25 -14.35 -6.25
CA ALA A 555 -3.78 -13.00 -5.95
C ALA A 555 -3.27 -12.90 -4.51
N GLU A 556 -3.79 -13.70 -3.58
CA GLU A 556 -3.32 -13.72 -2.19
C GLU A 556 -1.84 -14.09 -2.07
N PHE A 557 -1.37 -15.07 -2.86
CA PHE A 557 0.07 -15.38 -2.94
C PHE A 557 0.88 -14.20 -3.46
N TRP A 558 0.22 -13.25 -4.17
CA TRP A 558 0.88 -12.07 -4.66
C TRP A 558 1.18 -11.00 -3.59
N PHE A 559 0.57 -11.10 -2.42
CA PHE A 559 0.72 -10.09 -1.39
C PHE A 559 1.27 -10.68 -0.10
N TYR A 560 2.03 -9.88 0.66
CA TYR A 560 2.37 -10.25 2.03
C TYR A 560 1.12 -10.36 2.90
N SER A 561 1.16 -11.20 3.93
CA SER A 561 0.02 -11.52 4.81
C SER A 561 -0.67 -10.30 5.40
N ARG A 562 0.09 -9.24 5.73
CA ARG A 562 -0.43 -7.96 6.23
C ARG A 562 -1.41 -7.26 5.29
N TYR A 563 -1.38 -7.56 4.00
CA TYR A 563 -2.28 -6.97 3.00
C TYR A 563 -3.52 -7.81 2.73
N HIS A 564 -3.54 -9.07 3.15
CA HIS A 564 -4.63 -10.01 2.80
C HIS A 564 -6.00 -9.50 3.24
N GLY A 565 -6.11 -8.92 4.45
CA GLY A 565 -7.35 -8.30 4.92
C GLY A 565 -7.85 -7.21 3.97
N ARG A 566 -6.97 -6.30 3.53
CA ARG A 566 -7.34 -5.22 2.59
C ARG A 566 -7.74 -5.75 1.21
N LEU A 567 -7.04 -6.78 0.74
CA LEU A 567 -7.34 -7.45 -0.52
C LEU A 567 -8.77 -8.01 -0.52
N TYR A 568 -9.13 -8.78 0.51
CA TYR A 568 -10.44 -9.43 0.62
C TYR A 568 -11.56 -8.46 1.01
N ASP A 569 -11.29 -7.45 1.82
CA ASP A 569 -12.33 -6.55 2.33
C ASP A 569 -12.66 -5.42 1.35
N GLN A 570 -11.67 -4.91 0.60
CA GLN A 570 -11.85 -3.69 -0.19
C GLN A 570 -11.73 -3.88 -1.70
N VAL A 571 -10.72 -4.64 -2.14
CA VAL A 571 -10.41 -4.79 -3.56
C VAL A 571 -11.28 -5.87 -4.21
N MET A 572 -11.34 -7.05 -3.60
CA MET A 572 -12.02 -8.21 -4.18
C MET A 572 -13.53 -8.03 -4.34
N PRO A 573 -14.30 -7.51 -3.36
CA PRO A 573 -15.74 -7.36 -3.53
C PRO A 573 -16.09 -6.43 -4.71
N SER A 574 -15.28 -5.39 -4.89
CA SER A 574 -15.33 -4.46 -6.02
C SER A 574 -15.00 -5.14 -7.34
N ALA A 575 -13.88 -5.87 -7.41
CA ALA A 575 -13.43 -6.54 -8.63
C ALA A 575 -14.37 -7.67 -9.06
N LEU A 576 -15.09 -8.29 -8.12
CA LEU A 576 -15.99 -9.41 -8.35
C LEU A 576 -17.45 -9.02 -8.57
N GLY A 577 -17.78 -7.73 -8.52
CA GLY A 577 -19.16 -7.25 -8.66
C GLY A 577 -20.06 -7.69 -7.49
N LEU A 578 -19.49 -7.84 -6.30
CA LEU A 578 -20.21 -8.10 -5.05
C LEU A 578 -20.68 -6.80 -4.37
N ASN A 579 -20.40 -5.64 -4.98
CA ASN A 579 -20.88 -4.35 -4.50
C ASN A 579 -21.61 -3.53 -5.60
N GLY A 580 -22.04 -2.32 -5.25
CA GLY A 580 -22.86 -1.43 -6.08
C GLY A 580 -22.08 -0.36 -6.82
N ILE A 581 -20.76 -0.54 -7.01
CA ILE A 581 -19.92 0.45 -7.71
C ILE A 581 -19.90 0.21 -9.22
N GLY A 582 -19.60 1.26 -9.98
CA GLY A 582 -19.54 1.20 -11.45
C GLY A 582 -18.31 0.49 -12.04
N ASP A 583 -17.26 0.19 -11.26
CA ASP A 583 -15.98 -0.31 -11.77
C ASP A 583 -16.08 -1.71 -12.41
N PHE A 584 -16.83 -2.65 -11.82
CA PHE A 584 -17.05 -3.96 -12.42
C PHE A 584 -17.87 -3.89 -13.74
N PRO A 585 -19.02 -3.20 -13.80
CA PRO A 585 -19.74 -2.96 -15.06
C PRO A 585 -18.89 -2.31 -16.15
N VAL A 586 -18.05 -1.33 -15.80
CA VAL A 586 -17.09 -0.70 -16.72
C VAL A 586 -16.11 -1.74 -17.26
N THR A 587 -15.57 -2.59 -16.39
CA THR A 587 -14.66 -3.67 -16.77
C THR A 587 -15.30 -4.60 -17.80
N VAL A 588 -16.55 -5.01 -17.58
CA VAL A 588 -17.32 -5.82 -18.55
C VAL A 588 -17.47 -5.10 -19.88
N ALA A 589 -17.88 -3.84 -19.87
CA ALA A 589 -18.06 -3.04 -21.08
C ALA A 589 -16.75 -2.85 -21.87
N LEU A 590 -15.61 -2.65 -21.19
CA LEU A 590 -14.29 -2.54 -21.83
C LEU A 590 -13.83 -3.85 -22.46
N VAL A 591 -14.04 -4.99 -21.79
CA VAL A 591 -13.72 -6.31 -22.36
C VAL A 591 -14.61 -6.61 -23.58
N VAL A 592 -15.90 -6.27 -23.52
CA VAL A 592 -16.81 -6.40 -24.68
C VAL A 592 -16.38 -5.48 -25.83
N THR A 593 -15.98 -4.25 -25.53
CA THR A 593 -15.41 -3.29 -26.50
C THR A 593 -14.17 -3.88 -27.19
N LEU A 594 -13.23 -4.44 -26.43
CA LEU A 594 -12.03 -5.05 -26.97
C LEU A 594 -12.37 -6.28 -27.83
N TYR A 595 -13.28 -7.14 -27.37
CA TYR A 595 -13.73 -8.30 -28.14
C TYR A 595 -14.30 -7.89 -29.51
N PHE A 596 -15.21 -6.92 -29.54
CA PHE A 596 -15.79 -6.45 -30.79
C PHE A 596 -14.79 -5.70 -31.67
N THR A 597 -13.89 -4.90 -31.09
CA THR A 597 -12.79 -4.24 -31.83
C THR A 597 -11.92 -5.27 -32.55
N LEU A 598 -11.41 -6.28 -31.83
CA LEU A 598 -10.56 -7.31 -32.42
C LEU A 598 -11.34 -8.16 -33.43
N THR A 599 -12.62 -8.45 -33.17
CA THR A 599 -13.47 -9.19 -34.12
C THR A 599 -13.76 -8.38 -35.38
N ALA A 600 -13.98 -7.07 -35.26
CA ALA A 600 -14.21 -6.17 -36.38
C ALA A 600 -12.97 -6.09 -37.28
N LEU A 601 -11.79 -6.02 -36.68
CA LEU A 601 -10.51 -5.98 -37.40
C LEU A 601 -10.17 -7.34 -38.05
N ASP A 602 -10.36 -8.45 -37.34
CA ASP A 602 -10.12 -9.80 -37.86
C ASP A 602 -11.05 -10.15 -39.04
N ARG A 603 -12.32 -9.75 -38.94
CA ARG A 603 -13.35 -10.08 -39.95
C ARG A 603 -13.61 -8.98 -40.97
N ASN A 604 -12.99 -7.81 -40.80
CA ASN A 604 -13.30 -6.60 -41.54
C ASN A 604 -14.82 -6.31 -41.60
N SER A 605 -15.48 -6.25 -40.44
CA SER A 605 -16.93 -6.18 -40.33
C SER A 605 -17.42 -4.86 -39.74
N ASP A 606 -18.25 -4.16 -40.51
CA ASP A 606 -18.87 -2.90 -40.13
C ASP A 606 -19.73 -3.01 -38.87
N TRP A 607 -20.55 -4.06 -38.77
CA TRP A 607 -21.44 -4.27 -37.60
C TRP A 607 -20.68 -4.44 -36.30
N PHE A 608 -19.59 -5.23 -36.30
CA PHE A 608 -18.77 -5.40 -35.10
C PHE A 608 -18.05 -4.10 -34.71
N ALA A 609 -17.66 -3.26 -35.68
CA ALA A 609 -17.11 -1.95 -35.38
C ALA A 609 -18.15 -1.05 -34.67
N VAL A 610 -19.40 -1.02 -35.16
CA VAL A 610 -20.50 -0.30 -34.50
C VAL A 610 -20.73 -0.84 -33.08
N TYR A 611 -20.79 -2.16 -32.89
CA TYR A 611 -20.99 -2.74 -31.56
C TYR A 611 -19.83 -2.45 -30.59
N ALA A 612 -18.59 -2.38 -31.09
CA ALA A 612 -17.44 -1.93 -30.30
C ALA A 612 -17.65 -0.48 -29.81
N GLY A 613 -18.11 0.40 -30.71
CA GLY A 613 -18.48 1.78 -30.37
C GLY A 613 -19.55 1.89 -29.29
N VAL A 614 -20.63 1.12 -29.43
CA VAL A 614 -21.72 1.09 -28.44
C VAL A 614 -21.21 0.60 -27.09
N ALA A 615 -20.42 -0.48 -27.05
CA ALA A 615 -19.83 -0.99 -25.81
C ALA A 615 -18.86 0.01 -25.16
N ALA A 616 -18.08 0.75 -25.96
CA ALA A 616 -17.21 1.81 -25.46
C ALA A 616 -18.03 2.96 -24.86
N GLY A 617 -19.12 3.34 -25.52
CA GLY A 617 -20.09 4.32 -25.01
C GLY A 617 -20.75 3.87 -23.70
N ILE A 618 -21.04 2.58 -23.53
CA ILE A 618 -21.58 2.01 -22.29
C ILE A 618 -20.56 2.14 -21.15
N ALA A 619 -19.28 1.86 -21.42
CA ALA A 619 -18.22 2.02 -20.43
C ALA A 619 -18.13 3.48 -19.97
N ILE A 620 -18.02 4.42 -20.91
CA ILE A 620 -17.86 5.86 -20.62
C ILE A 620 -19.12 6.43 -19.97
N GLY A 621 -20.29 6.02 -20.45
CA GLY A 621 -21.58 6.40 -19.86
C GLY A 621 -21.80 5.83 -18.47
N THR A 622 -21.12 4.73 -18.11
CA THR A 622 -21.11 4.21 -16.73
C THR A 622 -20.16 5.02 -15.87
N LYS A 623 -18.91 5.20 -16.30
CA LYS A 623 -17.89 5.96 -15.57
C LYS A 623 -17.04 6.74 -16.58
N PRO A 624 -17.18 8.08 -16.68
CA PRO A 624 -16.53 8.87 -17.73
C PRO A 624 -15.01 8.69 -17.80
N SER A 625 -14.35 8.43 -16.67
CA SER A 625 -12.91 8.16 -16.64
C SER A 625 -12.49 6.87 -17.35
N SER A 626 -13.41 5.99 -17.74
CA SER A 626 -13.08 4.82 -18.56
C SER A 626 -12.69 5.17 -19.99
N GLY A 627 -12.90 6.42 -20.42
CA GLY A 627 -12.42 6.95 -21.70
C GLY A 627 -10.89 6.80 -21.87
N LEU A 628 -10.15 6.62 -20.77
CA LEU A 628 -8.73 6.29 -20.74
C LEU A 628 -8.35 5.02 -21.51
N ALA A 629 -9.29 4.10 -21.74
CA ALA A 629 -9.05 2.91 -22.55
C ALA A 629 -9.09 3.17 -24.07
N LEU A 630 -9.72 4.28 -24.52
CA LEU A 630 -9.92 4.57 -25.94
C LEU A 630 -8.63 4.72 -26.74
N PRO A 631 -7.56 5.38 -26.26
CA PRO A 631 -6.33 5.53 -27.05
C PRO A 631 -5.76 4.19 -27.52
N GLY A 632 -5.75 3.15 -26.68
CA GLY A 632 -5.32 1.81 -27.08
C GLY A 632 -6.20 1.24 -28.19
N LEU A 633 -7.53 1.36 -28.06
CA LEU A 633 -8.48 0.88 -29.05
C LEU A 633 -8.37 1.61 -30.39
N ILE A 634 -8.20 2.95 -30.36
CA ILE A 634 -7.96 3.78 -31.54
C ILE A 634 -6.65 3.36 -32.24
N LEU A 635 -5.60 3.15 -31.45
CA LEU A 635 -4.30 2.69 -31.95
C LEU A 635 -4.42 1.34 -32.65
N ALA A 636 -5.29 0.44 -32.20
CA ALA A 636 -5.55 -0.83 -32.87
C ALA A 636 -6.06 -0.67 -34.32
N PHE A 637 -7.01 0.26 -34.55
CA PHE A 637 -7.50 0.57 -35.89
C PHE A 637 -6.44 1.26 -36.76
N ALA A 638 -5.61 2.12 -36.15
CA ALA A 638 -4.51 2.80 -36.82
C ALA A 638 -3.43 1.81 -37.28
N VAL A 639 -2.99 0.92 -36.39
CA VAL A 639 -2.02 -0.16 -36.68
C VAL A 639 -2.57 -1.11 -37.74
N ALA A 640 -3.86 -1.44 -37.69
CA ALA A 640 -4.52 -2.25 -38.72
C ALA A 640 -4.77 -1.49 -40.05
N ARG A 641 -4.55 -0.17 -40.09
CA ARG A 641 -4.83 0.72 -41.23
C ARG A 641 -6.29 0.63 -41.71
N ARG A 642 -7.25 0.67 -40.77
CA ARG A 642 -8.69 0.56 -41.03
C ARG A 642 -9.49 1.80 -40.56
N PRO A 643 -9.29 2.99 -41.15
CA PRO A 643 -9.94 4.23 -40.71
C PRO A 643 -11.48 4.20 -40.85
N ARG A 644 -12.01 3.48 -41.85
CA ARG A 644 -13.47 3.28 -42.00
C ARG A 644 -14.10 2.61 -40.77
N LEU A 645 -13.47 1.55 -40.27
CA LEU A 645 -14.00 0.83 -39.09
C LEU A 645 -13.90 1.69 -37.83
N LEU A 646 -12.84 2.49 -37.71
CA LEU A 646 -12.74 3.49 -36.64
C LEU A 646 -13.88 4.51 -36.70
N GLY A 647 -14.21 5.03 -37.88
CA GLY A 647 -15.35 5.93 -38.07
C GLY A 647 -16.69 5.31 -37.68
N LEU A 648 -16.91 4.03 -38.01
CA LEU A 648 -18.11 3.30 -37.60
C LEU A 648 -18.17 3.03 -36.09
N ALA A 649 -17.03 2.73 -35.46
CA ALA A 649 -16.97 2.62 -34.01
C ALA A 649 -17.26 3.96 -33.33
N ALA A 650 -16.71 5.07 -33.84
CA ALA A 650 -17.03 6.40 -33.36
C ALA A 650 -18.53 6.73 -33.50
N ALA A 651 -19.13 6.37 -34.65
CA ALA A 651 -20.56 6.56 -34.88
C ALA A 651 -21.43 5.73 -33.91
N GLY A 652 -21.05 4.49 -33.62
CA GLY A 652 -21.75 3.65 -32.63
C GLY A 652 -21.66 4.19 -31.20
N MET A 653 -20.56 4.88 -30.87
CA MET A 653 -20.35 5.49 -29.55
C MET A 653 -21.12 6.81 -29.37
N ALA A 654 -21.34 7.56 -30.45
CA ALA A 654 -21.86 8.93 -30.41
C ALA A 654 -23.18 9.12 -29.63
N PRO A 655 -24.22 8.27 -29.75
CA PRO A 655 -25.48 8.48 -29.02
C PRO A 655 -25.31 8.43 -27.50
N LEU A 656 -24.41 7.59 -27.00
CA LEU A 656 -24.14 7.44 -25.56
C LEU A 656 -23.31 8.61 -25.02
N LEU A 657 -22.38 9.13 -25.82
CA LEU A 657 -21.65 10.35 -25.46
C LEU A 657 -22.55 11.59 -25.48
N LEU A 658 -23.45 11.68 -26.45
CA LEU A 658 -24.48 12.72 -26.49
C LEU A 658 -25.40 12.61 -25.26
N SER A 659 -25.82 11.39 -24.91
CA SER A 659 -26.62 11.14 -23.71
C SER A 659 -25.87 11.58 -22.45
N LEU A 660 -24.57 11.27 -22.35
CA LEU A 660 -23.73 11.69 -21.22
C LEU A 660 -23.56 13.21 -21.16
N ALA A 661 -23.40 13.88 -22.30
CA ALA A 661 -23.30 15.34 -22.35
C ALA A 661 -24.60 16.00 -21.86
N ILE A 662 -25.75 15.51 -22.30
CA ILE A 662 -27.08 16.00 -21.86
C ILE A 662 -27.30 15.68 -20.37
N TRP A 663 -26.95 14.47 -19.93
CA TRP A 663 -26.99 14.05 -18.53
C TRP A 663 -26.19 15.01 -17.63
N LYS A 664 -24.96 15.34 -18.03
CA LYS A 664 -24.10 16.27 -17.28
C LYS A 664 -24.62 17.71 -17.33
N SER A 665 -24.98 18.20 -18.52
CA SER A 665 -25.43 19.60 -18.68
C SER A 665 -26.73 19.89 -17.94
N ARG A 666 -27.71 18.98 -17.98
CA ARG A 666 -28.99 19.14 -17.29
C ARG A 666 -28.91 18.87 -15.79
N GLY A 667 -28.06 17.94 -15.36
CA GLY A 667 -27.92 17.61 -13.95
C GLY A 667 -27.05 18.58 -13.16
N LEU A 668 -25.93 19.03 -13.73
CA LEU A 668 -25.00 19.97 -13.09
C LEU A 668 -25.27 21.44 -13.46
N GLY A 669 -26.16 21.70 -14.42
CA GLY A 669 -26.41 23.04 -14.98
C GLY A 669 -25.31 23.53 -15.93
N SER A 670 -24.20 22.80 -16.05
CA SER A 670 -23.11 23.09 -16.98
C SER A 670 -22.41 21.79 -17.41
N LEU A 671 -21.62 21.88 -18.48
CA LEU A 671 -20.74 20.79 -18.87
C LEU A 671 -19.40 20.95 -18.13
N PRO A 672 -19.01 20.00 -17.25
CA PRO A 672 -17.84 20.15 -16.38
C PRO A 672 -16.48 20.15 -17.10
N ILE A 673 -16.45 19.97 -18.43
CA ILE A 673 -15.23 20.18 -19.24
C ILE A 673 -14.93 21.68 -19.45
N PHE A 674 -15.94 22.54 -19.24
CA PHE A 674 -15.81 23.98 -19.27
C PHE A 674 -15.76 24.51 -17.83
N ASN A 675 -14.69 25.24 -17.49
CA ASN A 675 -14.65 25.97 -16.22
C ASN A 675 -15.70 27.09 -16.27
N THR A 676 -16.72 26.99 -15.42
CA THR A 676 -17.42 28.16 -14.92
C THR A 676 -16.83 28.48 -13.55
N SER A 677 -15.69 29.16 -13.53
CA SER A 677 -15.19 29.79 -12.31
C SER A 677 -16.17 30.90 -11.91
N ALA A 678 -17.21 30.53 -11.17
CA ALA A 678 -17.95 31.44 -10.32
C ALA A 678 -17.51 31.12 -8.89
N THR A 679 -16.41 31.74 -8.48
CA THR A 679 -16.11 31.97 -7.07
C THR A 679 -17.29 32.73 -6.47
N ALA A 680 -18.08 32.06 -5.65
CA ALA A 680 -19.01 32.73 -4.73
C ALA A 680 -18.19 33.36 -3.59
N SER A 681 -17.40 34.38 -3.92
CA SER A 681 -16.75 35.27 -2.96
C SER A 681 -16.25 36.53 -3.69
N GLY A 682 -17.03 37.62 -3.58
CA GLY A 682 -16.53 38.99 -3.78
C GLY A 682 -16.45 39.51 -5.22
N ALA A 683 -17.37 40.43 -5.54
CA ALA A 683 -17.26 41.54 -6.48
C ALA A 683 -16.14 41.50 -7.56
N SER A 684 -16.48 41.07 -8.77
CA SER A 684 -16.16 41.79 -10.02
C SER A 684 -16.87 41.14 -11.22
N LEU A 685 -17.53 41.96 -12.03
CA LEU A 685 -18.10 41.58 -13.32
C LEU A 685 -16.94 41.35 -14.31
N GLN A 686 -16.39 40.13 -14.33
CA GLN A 686 -15.61 39.65 -15.48
C GLN A 686 -16.43 38.62 -16.24
N VAL A 687 -16.62 38.87 -17.53
CA VAL A 687 -17.22 37.93 -18.48
C VAL A 687 -16.33 36.68 -18.52
N ALA A 688 -16.80 35.59 -17.90
CA ALA A 688 -16.08 34.33 -17.88
C ALA A 688 -16.03 33.72 -19.28
N VAL A 689 -14.86 33.72 -19.91
CA VAL A 689 -14.59 32.96 -21.13
C VAL A 689 -14.43 31.49 -20.71
N PRO A 690 -15.21 30.54 -21.27
CA PRO A 690 -15.08 29.13 -20.91
C PRO A 690 -13.68 28.61 -21.25
N SER A 691 -12.90 28.21 -20.23
CA SER A 691 -11.62 27.52 -20.41
C SER A 691 -11.80 26.01 -20.29
N LEU A 692 -11.07 25.26 -21.13
CA LEU A 692 -11.12 23.81 -21.20
C LEU A 692 -10.31 23.19 -20.04
N ASN A 693 -10.96 22.53 -19.07
CA ASN A 693 -10.29 21.93 -17.91
C ASN A 693 -10.16 20.41 -18.07
N ILE A 694 -9.11 19.99 -18.77
CA ILE A 694 -8.80 18.55 -18.97
C ILE A 694 -8.14 17.94 -17.71
N GLY A 695 -7.42 18.75 -16.92
CA GLY A 695 -6.63 18.29 -15.77
C GLY A 695 -7.45 17.58 -14.68
N THR A 696 -8.73 17.94 -14.52
CA THR A 696 -9.65 17.26 -13.57
C THR A 696 -9.90 15.79 -13.95
N TYR A 697 -9.86 15.46 -15.24
CA TYR A 697 -10.10 14.11 -15.75
C TYR A 697 -8.81 13.30 -15.93
N PHE A 698 -7.70 13.99 -16.18
CA PHE A 698 -6.36 13.42 -16.37
C PHE A 698 -5.33 14.00 -15.38
N PRO A 699 -5.58 13.92 -14.06
CA PRO A 699 -4.58 14.34 -13.08
C PRO A 699 -3.39 13.38 -13.16
N PHE A 700 -2.19 13.95 -13.30
CA PHE A 700 -0.96 13.18 -13.44
C PHE A 700 0.11 13.71 -12.49
N SER A 701 0.66 12.83 -11.65
CA SER A 701 1.75 13.14 -10.71
C SER A 701 2.80 12.03 -10.72
N TRP A 702 4.03 12.38 -11.13
CA TRP A 702 5.16 11.46 -11.08
C TRP A 702 5.50 11.06 -9.64
N ASP A 703 5.38 11.98 -8.68
CA ASP A 703 5.69 11.73 -7.28
C ASP A 703 4.71 10.73 -6.66
N SER A 704 3.42 10.91 -6.93
CA SER A 704 2.37 9.98 -6.47
C SER A 704 2.52 8.60 -7.12
N MET A 705 2.90 8.56 -8.40
CA MET A 705 3.19 7.30 -9.09
C MET A 705 4.38 6.57 -8.46
N ASN A 706 5.49 7.28 -8.20
CA ASN A 706 6.67 6.71 -7.55
C ASN A 706 6.34 6.23 -6.12
N GLY A 707 5.56 7.00 -5.37
CA GLY A 707 5.05 6.59 -4.05
C GLY A 707 4.24 5.30 -4.12
N ASN A 708 3.29 5.20 -5.06
CA ASN A 708 2.48 4.01 -5.26
C ASN A 708 3.34 2.79 -5.67
N LEU A 709 4.31 2.96 -6.57
CA LEU A 709 5.23 1.88 -6.95
C LEU A 709 6.09 1.39 -5.77
N ASN A 710 6.56 2.30 -4.93
CA ASN A 710 7.30 1.96 -3.71
C ASN A 710 6.41 1.20 -2.73
N GLN A 711 5.17 1.61 -2.54
CA GLN A 711 4.23 0.87 -1.69
C GLN A 711 3.89 -0.50 -2.29
N ILE A 712 3.70 -0.64 -3.62
CA ILE A 712 3.54 -1.95 -4.26
C ILE A 712 4.74 -2.84 -3.93
N ARG A 713 5.96 -2.31 -3.98
CA ARG A 713 7.16 -3.05 -3.59
C ARG A 713 7.15 -3.48 -2.12
N GLU A 714 6.56 -2.69 -1.22
CA GLU A 714 6.43 -3.05 0.19
C GLU A 714 5.39 -4.13 0.45
N TYR A 715 4.27 -4.15 -0.29
CA TYR A 715 3.16 -5.08 -0.07
C TYR A 715 3.20 -6.32 -0.97
N THR A 716 4.11 -6.36 -1.93
CA THR A 716 4.34 -7.49 -2.82
C THR A 716 5.79 -8.01 -2.71
N TRP A 717 6.00 -9.24 -3.15
CA TRP A 717 7.22 -10.05 -3.00
C TRP A 717 8.26 -9.62 -4.04
N SER A 718 7.82 -9.06 -5.17
CA SER A 718 8.73 -8.47 -6.17
C SER A 718 8.00 -7.53 -7.14
N LEU A 719 8.31 -6.23 -7.06
CA LEU A 719 7.90 -5.26 -8.08
C LEU A 719 8.51 -5.62 -9.45
N ARG A 720 9.78 -6.02 -9.47
CA ARG A 720 10.50 -6.41 -10.70
C ARG A 720 9.80 -7.54 -11.44
N LEU A 721 9.24 -8.52 -10.72
CA LEU A 721 8.52 -9.62 -11.34
C LEU A 721 7.27 -9.12 -12.11
N LEU A 722 6.56 -8.13 -11.56
CA LEU A 722 5.42 -7.51 -12.24
C LEU A 722 5.86 -6.75 -13.50
N GLU A 723 6.91 -5.93 -13.39
CA GLU A 723 7.47 -5.17 -14.50
C GLU A 723 7.90 -6.09 -15.65
N TRP A 724 8.68 -7.13 -15.34
CA TRP A 724 9.14 -8.12 -16.33
C TRP A 724 7.99 -8.94 -16.91
N ALA A 725 6.97 -9.30 -16.12
CA ALA A 725 5.80 -10.00 -16.62
C ALA A 725 5.00 -9.15 -17.63
N ILE A 726 4.86 -7.85 -17.38
CA ILE A 726 4.22 -6.91 -18.31
C ILE A 726 5.05 -6.79 -19.59
N LEU A 727 6.36 -6.55 -19.50
CA LEU A 727 7.24 -6.41 -20.66
C LEU A 727 7.29 -7.69 -21.51
N ALA A 728 7.53 -8.84 -20.88
CA ALA A 728 7.57 -10.14 -21.56
C ALA A 728 6.20 -10.50 -22.16
N GLY A 729 5.12 -10.24 -21.43
CA GLY A 729 3.76 -10.45 -21.92
C GLY A 729 3.43 -9.60 -23.14
N LEU A 730 3.82 -8.31 -23.13
CA LEU A 730 3.62 -7.39 -24.24
C LEU A 730 4.42 -7.82 -25.47
N LEU A 731 5.69 -8.22 -25.27
CA LEU A 731 6.52 -8.74 -26.35
C LEU A 731 5.94 -10.04 -26.95
N GLY A 732 5.46 -10.94 -26.09
CA GLY A 732 4.80 -12.17 -26.51
C GLY A 732 3.52 -11.91 -27.30
N LEU A 733 2.70 -10.96 -26.82
CA LEU A 733 1.49 -10.54 -27.51
C LEU A 733 1.81 -9.84 -28.84
N TRP A 734 2.85 -9.01 -28.91
CA TRP A 734 3.29 -8.34 -30.13
C TRP A 734 3.74 -9.34 -31.19
N ARG A 735 4.54 -10.34 -30.78
CA ARG A 735 4.96 -11.45 -31.63
C ARG A 735 3.76 -12.22 -32.20
N ARG A 736 2.65 -12.26 -31.48
CA ARG A 736 1.42 -12.92 -31.94
C ARG A 736 0.54 -12.01 -32.81
N SER A 737 0.29 -10.78 -32.39
CA SER A 737 -0.60 -9.83 -33.05
C SER A 737 -0.26 -8.40 -32.61
N GLY A 738 0.40 -7.63 -33.49
CA GLY A 738 0.68 -6.22 -33.23
C GLY A 738 -0.58 -5.38 -33.00
N VAL A 739 -1.70 -5.73 -33.64
CA VAL A 739 -3.01 -5.07 -33.42
C VAL A 739 -3.53 -5.31 -32.00
N ALA A 740 -3.46 -6.56 -31.51
CA ALA A 740 -3.90 -6.87 -30.16
C ALA A 740 -2.96 -6.28 -29.10
N ALA A 741 -1.65 -6.30 -29.36
CA ALA A 741 -0.65 -5.68 -28.50
C ALA A 741 -0.83 -4.17 -28.38
N ALA A 742 -1.09 -3.48 -29.50
CA ALA A 742 -1.41 -2.05 -29.51
C ALA A 742 -2.70 -1.75 -28.73
N ALA A 743 -3.76 -2.55 -28.95
CA ALA A 743 -5.03 -2.40 -28.24
C ALA A 743 -4.89 -2.54 -26.72
N ILE A 744 -4.32 -3.66 -26.30
CA ILE A 744 -4.27 -4.08 -24.89
C ILE A 744 -3.16 -3.33 -24.14
N GLY A 745 -1.99 -3.17 -24.74
CA GLY A 745 -0.87 -2.42 -24.16
C GLY A 745 -1.17 -0.93 -24.04
N GLY A 746 -1.77 -0.32 -25.07
CA GLY A 746 -2.20 1.07 -25.01
C GLY A 746 -3.30 1.32 -23.97
N TRP A 747 -4.25 0.38 -23.84
CA TRP A 747 -5.25 0.41 -22.79
C TRP A 747 -4.61 0.38 -21.40
N LEU A 748 -3.75 -0.61 -21.10
CA LEU A 748 -3.09 -0.72 -19.80
C LEU A 748 -2.23 0.51 -19.49
N ALA A 749 -1.41 0.96 -20.45
CA ALA A 749 -0.47 2.06 -20.23
C ALA A 749 -1.17 3.36 -19.88
N VAL A 750 -2.18 3.77 -20.64
CA VAL A 750 -2.90 5.03 -20.39
C VAL A 750 -3.68 4.97 -19.09
N TYR A 751 -4.31 3.82 -18.79
CA TYR A 751 -5.04 3.65 -17.54
C TYR A 751 -4.09 3.75 -16.35
N PHE A 752 -3.00 2.98 -16.37
CA PHE A 752 -2.00 2.98 -15.30
C PHE A 752 -1.39 4.36 -15.09
N ILE A 753 -0.99 5.06 -16.16
CA ILE A 753 -0.41 6.40 -16.08
C ILE A 753 -1.41 7.40 -15.49
N ALA A 754 -2.64 7.46 -16.00
CA ALA A 754 -3.58 8.52 -15.65
C ALA A 754 -4.39 8.23 -14.36
N LYS A 755 -4.69 6.97 -14.08
CA LYS A 755 -5.38 6.58 -12.84
C LYS A 755 -4.39 6.27 -11.74
N GLY A 756 -3.32 5.54 -12.02
CA GLY A 756 -2.33 5.10 -11.04
C GLY A 756 -1.52 6.24 -10.41
N SER A 757 -1.40 7.39 -11.10
CA SER A 757 -0.66 8.57 -10.61
C SER A 757 -1.51 9.57 -9.83
N ARG A 758 -2.78 9.27 -9.52
CA ARG A 758 -3.63 10.18 -8.74
C ARG A 758 -3.13 10.32 -7.31
N ASN A 759 -3.11 11.55 -6.80
CA ASN A 759 -2.70 11.86 -5.42
C ASN A 759 -3.62 11.22 -4.36
N SER A 760 -4.87 10.87 -4.74
CA SER A 760 -5.80 10.17 -3.86
C SER A 760 -5.65 8.64 -3.89
N ASN A 761 -4.73 8.11 -4.71
CA ASN A 761 -4.41 6.70 -4.68
C ASN A 761 -3.45 6.41 -3.54
N ASP A 762 -3.70 5.31 -2.88
CA ASP A 762 -2.83 4.75 -1.87
C ASP A 762 -2.99 3.24 -1.89
N VAL A 763 -1.87 2.53 -1.90
CA VAL A 763 -1.82 1.07 -1.91
C VAL A 763 -2.20 0.54 -0.54
N VAL A 764 -1.82 1.23 0.55
CA VAL A 764 -2.09 0.83 1.94
C VAL A 764 -3.59 0.72 2.19
N THR A 765 -4.36 1.74 1.78
CA THR A 765 -5.82 1.72 1.85
C THR A 765 -6.47 0.84 0.79
N GLY A 766 -5.75 0.35 -0.23
CA GLY A 766 -6.32 -0.42 -1.34
C GLY A 766 -7.03 0.40 -2.40
N THR A 767 -7.06 1.73 -2.23
CA THR A 767 -7.67 2.68 -3.17
C THR A 767 -6.99 2.64 -4.54
N PHE A 768 -5.66 2.44 -4.57
CA PHE A 768 -4.90 2.25 -5.81
C PHE A 768 -5.47 1.09 -6.64
N PHE A 769 -5.50 -0.13 -6.09
CA PHE A 769 -5.98 -1.31 -6.82
C PHE A 769 -7.46 -1.20 -7.20
N ARG A 770 -8.29 -0.60 -6.33
CA ARG A 770 -9.71 -0.37 -6.64
C ARG A 770 -9.87 0.51 -7.89
N ASN A 771 -9.09 1.59 -7.99
CA ASN A 771 -9.14 2.50 -9.14
C ASN A 771 -8.59 1.85 -10.43
N GLU A 772 -7.72 0.84 -10.29
CA GLU A 772 -7.12 0.08 -11.39
C GLU A 772 -7.92 -1.17 -11.80
N ILE A 773 -9.04 -1.50 -11.14
CA ILE A 773 -9.89 -2.66 -11.50
C ILE A 773 -10.20 -2.74 -13.00
N PRO A 774 -10.60 -1.64 -13.67
CA PRO A 774 -10.87 -1.69 -15.11
C PRO A 774 -9.65 -2.03 -15.98
N ALA A 775 -8.42 -1.92 -15.47
CA ALA A 775 -7.20 -2.29 -16.19
C ALA A 775 -6.78 -3.76 -16.00
N PHE A 776 -7.36 -4.48 -15.01
CA PHE A 776 -6.97 -5.86 -14.70
C PHE A 776 -7.12 -6.84 -15.87
N PRO A 777 -8.17 -6.78 -16.72
CA PRO A 777 -8.24 -7.67 -17.88
C PRO A 777 -7.10 -7.42 -18.88
N ALA A 778 -6.66 -6.17 -19.04
CA ALA A 778 -5.55 -5.82 -19.92
C ALA A 778 -4.24 -6.43 -19.41
N LEU A 779 -3.96 -6.24 -18.12
CA LEU A 779 -2.82 -6.85 -17.43
C LEU A 779 -2.84 -8.37 -17.56
N PHE A 780 -4.00 -9.00 -17.32
CA PHE A 780 -4.16 -10.44 -17.46
C PHE A 780 -3.87 -10.93 -18.88
N LEU A 781 -4.43 -10.29 -19.91
CA LEU A 781 -4.23 -10.68 -21.30
C LEU A 781 -2.75 -10.54 -21.74
N ILE A 782 -2.05 -9.54 -21.21
CA ILE A 782 -0.62 -9.34 -21.39
C ILE A 782 0.16 -10.50 -20.75
N VAL A 783 -0.05 -10.76 -19.46
CA VAL A 783 0.66 -11.84 -18.73
C VAL A 783 0.36 -13.21 -19.35
N MET A 784 -0.88 -13.47 -19.75
CA MET A 784 -1.30 -14.70 -20.43
C MET A 784 -0.60 -14.90 -21.79
N SER A 785 0.00 -13.85 -22.35
CA SER A 785 0.70 -13.88 -23.64
C SER A 785 2.19 -14.18 -23.54
N ILE A 786 2.78 -14.27 -22.34
CA ILE A 786 4.17 -14.67 -22.12
C ILE A 786 4.54 -15.98 -22.85
N PRO A 787 3.71 -17.03 -22.89
CA PRO A 787 4.07 -18.29 -23.55
C PRO A 787 4.33 -18.19 -25.06
N PHE A 788 3.94 -17.09 -25.73
CA PHE A 788 4.31 -16.86 -27.13
C PHE A 788 5.80 -16.58 -27.34
N LEU A 789 6.54 -16.26 -26.27
CA LEU A 789 8.00 -16.11 -26.32
C LEU A 789 8.73 -17.46 -26.30
N ILE A 790 8.10 -18.53 -25.83
CA ILE A 790 8.73 -19.85 -25.70
C ILE A 790 8.96 -20.46 -27.10
N PRO A 791 10.20 -20.73 -27.52
CA PRO A 791 10.50 -21.29 -28.83
C PRO A 791 9.76 -22.61 -29.08
N GLY A 792 9.22 -22.80 -30.29
CA GLY A 792 8.45 -23.98 -30.67
C GLY A 792 7.03 -24.03 -30.07
N PHE A 793 6.85 -23.75 -28.77
CA PHE A 793 5.52 -23.70 -28.13
C PHE A 793 4.70 -22.51 -28.62
N GLY A 794 5.28 -21.31 -28.65
CA GLY A 794 4.63 -20.10 -29.15
C GLY A 794 4.23 -20.20 -30.64
N ALA A 795 5.08 -20.84 -31.46
CA ALA A 795 4.77 -21.10 -32.87
C ALA A 795 3.54 -22.01 -33.02
N ARG A 796 3.45 -23.09 -32.22
CA ARG A 796 2.29 -23.99 -32.21
C ARG A 796 1.00 -23.29 -31.78
N LEU A 797 1.07 -22.45 -30.75
CA LEU A 797 -0.08 -21.64 -30.32
C LEU A 797 -0.53 -20.67 -31.42
N ALA A 798 0.42 -20.02 -32.09
CA ALA A 798 0.13 -19.13 -33.21
C ALA A 798 -0.53 -19.89 -34.39
N THR A 799 -0.02 -21.06 -34.76
CA THR A 799 -0.63 -21.92 -35.79
C THR A 799 -2.03 -22.39 -35.37
N ALA A 800 -2.22 -22.79 -34.11
CA ALA A 800 -3.53 -23.20 -33.60
C ALA A 800 -4.55 -22.05 -33.64
N ALA A 801 -4.11 -20.81 -33.45
CA ALA A 801 -4.96 -19.62 -33.59
C ALA A 801 -5.33 -19.35 -35.05
N GLN A 802 -4.40 -19.54 -36.00
CA GLN A 802 -4.66 -19.41 -37.44
C GLN A 802 -5.60 -20.50 -37.98
N GLN A 803 -5.58 -21.70 -37.38
CA GLN A 803 -6.47 -22.82 -37.72
C GLN A 803 -7.88 -22.67 -37.16
N VAL A 804 -8.17 -21.65 -36.34
CA VAL A 804 -9.55 -21.37 -35.91
C VAL A 804 -10.35 -21.05 -37.16
N PRO A 805 -11.37 -21.86 -37.52
CA PRO A 805 -12.23 -21.53 -38.63
C PRO A 805 -12.78 -20.14 -38.35
N ARG A 806 -12.70 -19.21 -39.31
CA ARG A 806 -13.42 -17.93 -39.24
C ARG A 806 -14.86 -18.29 -38.90
N ALA A 807 -15.23 -18.14 -37.63
CA ALA A 807 -16.46 -18.76 -37.13
C ALA A 807 -17.59 -18.25 -38.01
N ALA A 808 -18.50 -19.15 -38.41
CA ALA A 808 -19.62 -18.84 -39.30
C ALA A 808 -20.15 -17.44 -38.97
N GLN A 809 -20.32 -16.61 -40.01
CA GLN A 809 -20.92 -15.29 -39.85
C GLN A 809 -22.12 -15.41 -38.92
N TRP A 810 -22.26 -14.48 -37.97
CA TRP A 810 -23.44 -14.48 -37.12
C TRP A 810 -24.66 -14.62 -38.02
N SER A 811 -25.48 -15.64 -37.75
CA SER A 811 -26.74 -15.83 -38.47
C SER A 811 -27.49 -14.50 -38.52
N ARG A 812 -28.23 -14.24 -39.59
CA ARG A 812 -29.04 -13.01 -39.71
C ARG A 812 -29.89 -12.75 -38.45
N THR A 813 -30.41 -13.80 -37.83
CA THR A 813 -31.15 -13.73 -36.56
C THR A 813 -30.30 -13.16 -35.42
N ARG A 814 -29.12 -13.72 -35.15
CA ARG A 814 -28.19 -13.21 -34.14
C ARG A 814 -27.78 -11.76 -34.39
N LEU A 815 -27.54 -11.40 -35.66
CA LEU A 815 -27.21 -10.01 -36.02
C LEU A 815 -28.38 -9.07 -35.74
N ARG A 816 -29.62 -9.45 -36.11
CA ARG A 816 -30.83 -8.67 -35.80
C ARG A 816 -31.01 -8.47 -34.30
N VAL A 817 -30.85 -9.53 -33.51
CA VAL A 817 -30.94 -9.45 -32.05
C VAL A 817 -29.87 -8.51 -31.50
N ALA A 818 -28.61 -8.66 -31.91
CA ALA A 818 -27.52 -7.81 -31.44
C ALA A 818 -27.70 -6.34 -31.85
N THR A 819 -28.14 -6.07 -33.08
CA THR A 819 -28.47 -4.70 -33.52
C THR A 819 -29.66 -4.13 -32.74
N GLY A 820 -30.68 -4.94 -32.46
CA GLY A 820 -31.80 -4.53 -31.62
C GLY A 820 -31.35 -4.15 -30.20
N VAL A 821 -30.53 -5.00 -29.56
CA VAL A 821 -29.95 -4.73 -28.24
C VAL A 821 -29.07 -3.48 -28.27
N ALA A 822 -28.19 -3.34 -29.25
CA ALA A 822 -27.36 -2.15 -29.40
C ALA A 822 -28.21 -0.88 -29.58
N GLY A 823 -29.26 -0.94 -30.39
CA GLY A 823 -30.22 0.16 -30.56
C GLY A 823 -30.90 0.55 -29.25
N VAL A 824 -31.39 -0.44 -28.48
CA VAL A 824 -31.99 -0.20 -27.15
C VAL A 824 -30.98 0.45 -26.20
N CYS A 825 -29.77 -0.12 -26.08
CA CYS A 825 -28.72 0.40 -25.20
C CYS A 825 -28.28 1.82 -25.57
N SER A 826 -28.35 2.22 -26.84
CA SER A 826 -27.97 3.56 -27.29
C SER A 826 -29.11 4.57 -27.22
N LEU A 827 -30.33 4.18 -27.57
CA LEU A 827 -31.47 5.10 -27.73
C LEU A 827 -32.25 5.30 -26.44
N VAL A 828 -32.42 4.26 -25.61
CA VAL A 828 -33.19 4.39 -24.35
C VAL A 828 -32.54 5.44 -23.43
N PRO A 829 -31.22 5.43 -23.20
CA PRO A 829 -30.59 6.51 -22.44
C PRO A 829 -30.84 7.90 -23.00
N LEU A 830 -30.73 8.06 -24.32
CA LEU A 830 -30.91 9.35 -24.97
C LEU A 830 -32.34 9.86 -24.76
N VAL A 831 -33.33 8.99 -24.90
CA VAL A 831 -34.74 9.31 -24.62
C VAL A 831 -34.93 9.69 -23.15
N VAL A 832 -34.38 8.92 -22.22
CA VAL A 832 -34.48 9.19 -20.78
C VAL A 832 -33.90 10.57 -20.44
N VAL A 833 -32.67 10.87 -20.86
CA VAL A 833 -32.01 12.15 -20.54
C VAL A 833 -32.63 13.35 -21.24
N LEU A 834 -33.37 13.15 -22.34
CA LEU A 834 -34.12 14.21 -23.03
C LEU A 834 -35.49 14.45 -22.40
N THR A 835 -36.19 13.38 -22.01
CA THR A 835 -37.60 13.46 -21.60
C THR A 835 -37.77 13.69 -20.11
N PHE A 836 -36.89 13.17 -19.26
CA PHE A 836 -37.08 13.27 -17.82
C PHE A 836 -36.83 14.69 -17.32
N PRO A 837 -37.71 15.26 -16.48
CA PRO A 837 -37.46 16.54 -15.81
C PRO A 837 -36.30 16.45 -14.83
N VAL A 838 -35.56 17.55 -14.68
CA VAL A 838 -34.50 17.69 -13.68
C VAL A 838 -35.12 17.73 -12.28
N LEU A 839 -34.50 17.03 -11.33
CA LEU A 839 -34.95 16.97 -9.96
C LEU A 839 -34.69 18.29 -9.22
N HIS A 840 -35.76 18.98 -8.82
CA HIS A 840 -35.69 20.22 -8.04
C HIS A 840 -36.21 20.05 -6.60
N ALA A 841 -36.68 18.84 -6.27
CA ALA A 841 -37.26 18.52 -4.99
C ALA A 841 -36.20 17.94 -4.05
N PRO A 842 -36.38 18.09 -2.72
CA PRO A 842 -35.40 17.70 -1.70
C PRO A 842 -35.16 16.18 -1.60
N ILE A 843 -35.75 15.37 -2.48
CA ILE A 843 -35.86 13.90 -2.42
C ILE A 843 -34.52 13.18 -2.18
N ALA A 844 -33.39 13.79 -2.54
CA ALA A 844 -32.07 13.34 -2.11
C ALA A 844 -31.25 14.49 -1.48
N VAL A 845 -30.40 14.12 -0.53
CA VAL A 845 -29.69 15.01 0.38
C VAL A 845 -28.23 14.64 0.44
N ASP A 846 -27.35 15.59 0.13
CA ASP A 846 -25.92 15.44 0.23
C ASP A 846 -25.47 15.44 1.70
N GLN A 847 -24.54 14.58 2.08
CA GLN A 847 -23.82 14.74 3.34
C GLN A 847 -22.55 15.55 3.10
N GLN A 848 -22.51 16.76 3.65
CA GLN A 848 -21.52 17.81 3.36
C GLN A 848 -20.05 17.38 3.53
N ASN A 849 -19.78 16.39 4.39
CA ASN A 849 -18.42 15.89 4.69
C ASN A 849 -18.03 14.62 3.91
N LEU A 850 -19.00 13.92 3.31
CA LEU A 850 -18.76 12.63 2.64
C LEU A 850 -19.12 12.65 1.16
N ASN A 851 -19.75 13.73 0.66
CA ASN A 851 -20.33 13.80 -0.68
C ASN A 851 -21.21 12.57 -0.94
N LEU A 852 -22.15 12.28 -0.05
CA LEU A 852 -23.05 11.11 -0.14
C LEU A 852 -24.49 11.57 -0.31
N TYR A 853 -25.16 11.12 -1.37
CA TYR A 853 -26.57 11.42 -1.59
C TYR A 853 -27.50 10.40 -0.94
N LEU A 854 -28.21 10.85 0.10
CA LEU A 854 -29.19 10.12 0.89
C LEU A 854 -30.62 10.48 0.44
N PRO A 855 -31.49 9.52 0.16
CA PRO A 855 -32.91 9.80 -0.04
C PRO A 855 -33.56 10.32 1.26
N SER A 856 -34.32 11.43 1.21
CA SER A 856 -34.63 12.24 2.41
C SER A 856 -36.11 12.40 2.79
N GLU A 857 -37.05 12.18 1.86
CA GLU A 857 -38.49 12.44 2.10
C GLU A 857 -39.41 11.26 1.84
N THR A 858 -38.96 10.24 1.11
CA THR A 858 -39.74 9.02 0.79
C THR A 858 -39.27 7.78 1.53
N PHE A 859 -38.23 7.92 2.34
CA PHE A 859 -37.81 6.88 3.27
C PHE A 859 -38.77 6.90 4.47
N LYS A 860 -39.77 6.01 4.46
CA LYS A 860 -40.70 5.79 5.58
C LYS A 860 -39.99 5.10 6.75
N LEU A 861 -39.00 5.76 7.34
CA LEU A 861 -38.60 5.50 8.71
C LEU A 861 -39.41 6.47 9.57
N ASP A 862 -40.63 6.06 9.92
CA ASP A 862 -41.47 6.85 10.81
C ASP A 862 -40.82 6.86 12.20
N VAL A 863 -40.01 7.88 12.46
CA VAL A 863 -39.40 8.11 13.76
C VAL A 863 -40.46 8.73 14.66
N VAL A 864 -40.81 8.04 15.72
CA VAL A 864 -41.73 8.52 16.74
C VAL A 864 -40.91 9.04 17.91
N ALA A 865 -41.09 10.31 18.25
CA ALA A 865 -40.51 10.91 19.45
C ALA A 865 -41.56 10.95 20.57
N ASN A 866 -41.21 10.45 21.75
CA ASN A 866 -42.06 10.51 22.95
C ASN A 866 -41.33 11.27 24.06
N ILE A 867 -42.00 12.25 24.68
CA ILE A 867 -41.45 13.04 25.78
C ILE A 867 -41.76 12.34 27.11
N GLY A 868 -40.72 12.01 27.87
CA GLY A 868 -40.77 11.36 29.17
C GLY A 868 -40.81 12.35 30.34
N VAL A 869 -41.01 11.81 31.55
CA VAL A 869 -41.05 12.60 32.79
C VAL A 869 -39.67 13.20 33.06
N GLY A 870 -39.57 14.53 33.10
CA GLY A 870 -38.31 15.27 33.28
C GLY A 870 -37.72 15.87 32.00
N GLY A 871 -38.41 15.78 30.85
CA GLY A 871 -37.99 16.41 29.59
C GLY A 871 -37.11 15.53 28.70
N SER A 872 -36.91 14.25 29.05
CA SER A 872 -36.17 13.30 28.21
C SER A 872 -36.97 12.95 26.95
N VAL A 873 -36.34 12.92 25.78
CA VAL A 873 -36.97 12.57 24.50
C VAL A 873 -36.55 11.17 24.09
N THR A 874 -37.50 10.25 23.93
CA THR A 874 -37.24 8.89 23.43
C THR A 874 -37.71 8.75 21.98
N LEU A 875 -36.76 8.55 21.07
CA LEU A 875 -36.99 8.25 19.66
C LEU A 875 -37.15 6.74 19.45
N THR A 876 -38.11 6.31 18.64
CA THR A 876 -38.33 4.91 18.25
C THR A 876 -38.65 4.80 16.76
N TRP A 877 -38.14 3.76 16.08
CA TRP A 877 -38.38 3.56 14.64
C TRP A 877 -38.53 2.08 14.22
N PRO A 878 -39.19 1.80 13.06
CA PRO A 878 -39.42 0.43 12.59
C PRO A 878 -38.14 -0.27 12.08
N PRO A 879 -38.10 -1.62 12.03
CA PRO A 879 -36.96 -2.38 11.51
C PRO A 879 -36.77 -2.17 10.00
N GLN A 880 -35.51 -2.02 9.55
CA GLN A 880 -35.15 -1.58 8.19
C GLN A 880 -34.39 -2.59 7.32
N ALA A 881 -34.22 -3.85 7.78
CA ALA A 881 -33.35 -4.81 7.11
C ALA A 881 -34.08 -6.08 6.65
N HIS A 882 -33.66 -6.61 5.48
CA HIS A 882 -33.92 -8.00 5.10
C HIS A 882 -33.24 -8.97 6.08
N ARG A 883 -33.76 -10.20 6.18
CA ARG A 883 -33.19 -11.26 7.04
C ARG A 883 -31.68 -11.39 6.80
N GLY A 884 -30.89 -11.13 7.86
CA GLY A 884 -29.44 -11.35 7.87
C GLY A 884 -28.54 -10.11 7.77
N THR A 885 -29.06 -8.92 7.42
CA THR A 885 -28.28 -7.66 7.43
C THR A 885 -28.53 -6.89 8.72
N ARG A 886 -27.48 -6.48 9.44
CA ARG A 886 -27.58 -5.71 10.69
C ARG A 886 -27.27 -4.23 10.45
N VAL A 887 -28.27 -3.37 10.31
CA VAL A 887 -27.98 -1.94 10.10
C VAL A 887 -27.79 -1.19 11.42
N GLY A 888 -26.93 -0.18 11.41
CA GLY A 888 -26.81 0.80 12.50
C GLY A 888 -27.62 2.06 12.19
N PHE A 889 -27.68 2.97 13.15
CA PHE A 889 -28.37 4.25 13.03
C PHE A 889 -27.49 5.38 13.56
N ALA A 890 -27.49 6.52 12.87
CA ALA A 890 -26.87 7.77 13.31
C ALA A 890 -27.98 8.80 13.56
N ILE A 891 -27.98 9.42 14.73
CA ILE A 891 -29.00 10.39 15.14
C ILE A 891 -28.43 11.79 14.98
N TYR A 892 -29.16 12.65 14.29
CA TYR A 892 -28.88 14.06 14.11
C TYR A 892 -29.92 14.86 14.89
N ARG A 893 -29.49 15.92 15.56
CA ARG A 893 -30.34 16.86 16.29
C ARG A 893 -29.89 18.28 16.01
N ALA A 894 -30.84 19.16 15.72
CA ALA A 894 -30.58 20.59 15.61
C ALA A 894 -31.83 21.40 16.03
N PRO A 895 -31.68 22.70 16.35
CA PRO A 895 -32.81 23.58 16.66
C PRO A 895 -33.77 23.76 15.49
N GLU A 896 -33.26 23.66 14.26
CA GLU A 896 -34.01 23.59 13.01
C GLU A 896 -33.67 22.27 12.30
N ASP A 897 -34.36 21.97 11.20
CA ASP A 897 -34.05 20.79 10.41
C ASP A 897 -32.57 20.81 9.96
N PRO A 898 -31.76 19.78 10.29
CA PRO A 898 -30.34 19.76 9.92
C PRO A 898 -30.10 19.68 8.40
N ILE A 899 -31.17 19.55 7.60
CA ILE A 899 -31.15 19.58 6.14
C ILE A 899 -31.34 21.02 5.63
N ALA A 900 -30.31 21.57 4.98
CA ALA A 900 -30.37 22.88 4.32
C ALA A 900 -30.31 22.74 2.80
N CYS A 901 -31.17 23.42 2.05
CA CYS A 901 -31.16 23.38 0.57
C CYS A 901 -30.46 24.61 0.00
N PRO A 902 -29.14 24.59 -0.27
CA PRO A 902 -28.43 25.75 -0.79
C PRO A 902 -28.96 26.16 -2.17
N PRO A 903 -28.89 27.46 -2.52
CA PRO A 903 -29.28 27.91 -3.84
C PRO A 903 -28.39 27.27 -4.91
N SER A 904 -29.02 26.61 -5.88
CA SER A 904 -28.38 26.02 -7.07
C SER A 904 -28.76 26.83 -8.32
N PRO A 905 -27.91 26.91 -9.37
CA PRO A 905 -28.28 27.53 -10.64
C PRO A 905 -29.64 27.02 -11.14
N ALA A 906 -30.47 27.89 -11.71
CA ALA A 906 -31.86 27.57 -12.07
C ALA A 906 -32.03 26.38 -13.04
N ALA A 907 -30.96 25.97 -13.74
CA ALA A 907 -30.95 24.86 -14.69
C ALA A 907 -30.32 23.55 -14.15
N ALA A 908 -29.80 23.54 -12.92
CA ALA A 908 -29.16 22.38 -12.31
C ALA A 908 -30.13 21.62 -11.39
N ALA A 909 -29.88 20.32 -11.18
CA ALA A 909 -30.58 19.58 -10.14
C ALA A 909 -30.27 20.19 -8.76
N LYS A 910 -31.31 20.29 -7.92
CA LYS A 910 -31.19 20.82 -6.55
C LYS A 910 -31.11 19.65 -5.58
N TYR A 911 -30.16 19.74 -4.65
CA TYR A 911 -30.13 18.88 -3.47
C TYR A 911 -29.96 19.68 -2.22
N CYS A 912 -30.52 19.14 -1.14
CA CYS A 912 -30.31 19.66 0.19
C CYS A 912 -29.13 18.96 0.83
N VAL A 913 -28.64 19.51 1.92
CA VAL A 913 -27.39 19.10 2.53
C VAL A 913 -27.67 18.81 4.00
N LEU A 914 -27.36 17.59 4.44
CA LEU A 914 -27.37 17.22 5.84
C LEU A 914 -26.10 17.78 6.48
N SER A 915 -26.28 18.77 7.35
CA SER A 915 -25.22 19.47 8.06
C SER A 915 -25.11 18.97 9.50
N GLY A 916 -23.90 19.07 10.06
CA GLY A 916 -23.60 18.66 11.43
C GLY A 916 -23.16 17.20 11.57
N GLU A 917 -22.53 16.89 12.71
CA GLU A 917 -22.15 15.53 13.09
C GLU A 917 -23.30 14.86 13.86
N PRO A 918 -23.46 13.53 13.78
CA PRO A 918 -24.48 12.84 14.53
C PRO A 918 -24.18 12.92 16.04
N ILE A 919 -25.21 13.23 16.83
CA ILE A 919 -25.13 13.30 18.29
C ILE A 919 -24.93 11.92 18.92
N ALA A 920 -25.35 10.86 18.22
CA ALA A 920 -25.19 9.49 18.67
C ALA A 920 -25.21 8.50 17.51
N ARG A 921 -24.62 7.32 17.73
CA ARG A 921 -24.70 6.16 16.85
C ARG A 921 -25.14 4.95 17.65
N THR A 922 -26.14 4.22 17.17
CA THR A 922 -26.73 3.08 17.88
C THR A 922 -27.04 1.92 16.95
N GLY A 923 -26.91 0.69 17.44
CA GLY A 923 -27.44 -0.50 16.77
C GLY A 923 -28.89 -0.82 17.18
N GLN A 924 -29.43 -0.08 18.14
CA GLN A 924 -30.79 -0.26 18.64
C GLN A 924 -31.79 0.57 17.83
N ARG A 925 -33.08 0.23 17.93
CA ARG A 925 -34.18 0.95 17.25
C ARG A 925 -34.80 2.05 18.09
N THR A 926 -34.16 2.35 19.21
CA THR A 926 -34.60 3.28 20.23
C THR A 926 -33.39 4.08 20.68
N PHE A 927 -33.58 5.38 20.91
CA PHE A 927 -32.57 6.26 21.44
C PHE A 927 -33.23 7.28 22.36
N THR A 928 -32.66 7.49 23.55
CA THR A 928 -33.14 8.48 24.52
C THR A 928 -32.13 9.61 24.62
N ASP A 929 -32.61 10.83 24.46
CA ASP A 929 -31.85 12.07 24.53
C ASP A 929 -32.41 12.98 25.64
N ASP A 930 -31.59 13.90 26.13
CA ASP A 930 -31.98 14.95 27.07
C ASP A 930 -31.52 16.31 26.51
N PRO A 931 -32.31 16.91 25.60
CA PRO A 931 -31.87 18.09 24.86
C PRO A 931 -32.03 19.41 25.63
N GLY A 932 -32.61 19.37 26.83
CA GLY A 932 -33.09 20.57 27.53
C GLY A 932 -34.37 21.16 26.92
N PRO A 933 -34.94 22.22 27.53
CA PRO A 933 -36.16 22.86 27.04
C PRO A 933 -35.92 23.59 25.72
N GLY A 934 -36.89 23.52 24.80
CA GLY A 934 -36.81 24.19 23.50
C GLY A 934 -37.39 23.38 22.34
N HIS A 935 -37.29 23.96 21.15
CA HIS A 935 -37.67 23.33 19.89
C HIS A 935 -36.48 22.56 19.31
N TRP A 936 -36.68 21.27 19.07
CA TRP A 936 -35.66 20.36 18.56
C TRP A 936 -36.19 19.53 17.40
N VAL A 937 -35.38 19.40 16.35
CA VAL A 937 -35.66 18.54 15.20
C VAL A 937 -34.66 17.39 15.17
N TYR A 938 -35.19 16.16 15.13
CA TYR A 938 -34.40 14.94 15.05
C TYR A 938 -34.51 14.30 13.67
N ARG A 939 -33.38 13.75 13.20
CA ARG A 939 -33.32 12.84 12.04
C ARG A 939 -32.49 11.62 12.36
N VAL A 940 -32.91 10.47 11.86
CA VAL A 940 -32.23 9.19 12.04
C VAL A 940 -31.77 8.68 10.68
N ALA A 941 -30.47 8.51 10.51
CA ALA A 941 -29.87 7.95 9.31
C ALA A 941 -29.52 6.48 9.50
N VAL A 942 -29.84 5.64 8.52
CA VAL A 942 -29.38 4.24 8.49
C VAL A 942 -27.92 4.20 8.10
N THR A 943 -27.08 3.47 8.83
CA THR A 943 -25.66 3.31 8.54
C THR A 943 -25.32 1.85 8.20
N ALA A 944 -24.48 1.68 7.19
CA ALA A 944 -24.00 0.38 6.73
C ALA A 944 -22.57 0.12 7.24
N ALA A 945 -22.43 -0.19 8.54
CA ALA A 945 -21.14 -0.59 9.11
C ALA A 945 -21.05 -2.13 9.24
N PRO A 946 -19.84 -2.72 9.12
CA PRO A 946 -19.53 -3.97 9.81
C PRO A 946 -19.71 -3.77 11.33
N LEU A 947 -20.13 -4.81 12.05
CA LEU A 947 -20.35 -4.75 13.50
C LEU A 947 -19.15 -4.11 14.22
N GLY A 948 -19.35 -2.93 14.82
CA GLY A 948 -18.34 -2.21 15.59
C GLY A 948 -17.65 -1.01 14.91
N GLY A 949 -17.99 -0.66 13.66
CA GLY A 949 -17.38 0.47 12.93
C GLY A 949 -18.25 1.72 12.76
N SER A 950 -17.63 2.87 12.49
CA SER A 950 -18.30 4.08 11.96
C SER A 950 -18.69 3.86 10.50
N GLY A 951 -19.96 3.58 10.22
CA GLY A 951 -20.47 3.44 8.86
C GLY A 951 -21.01 4.76 8.31
N ASP A 952 -20.82 4.94 7.01
CA ASP A 952 -21.41 6.04 6.26
C ASP A 952 -22.94 5.88 6.25
N PRO A 953 -23.70 6.99 6.45
CA PRO A 953 -25.14 7.01 6.22
C PRO A 953 -25.49 6.56 4.80
N ILE A 954 -26.56 5.79 4.67
CA ILE A 954 -27.05 5.25 3.39
C ILE A 954 -28.53 5.55 3.12
N ALA A 955 -29.28 5.98 4.13
CA ALA A 955 -30.67 6.47 4.02
C ALA A 955 -30.99 7.38 5.22
N LEU A 956 -31.96 8.30 5.09
CA LEU A 956 -32.32 9.28 6.12
C LEU A 956 -33.83 9.33 6.40
N SER A 957 -34.22 9.39 7.67
CA SER A 957 -35.63 9.46 8.11
C SER A 957 -36.32 10.79 7.79
N SER A 958 -37.65 10.80 7.91
CA SER A 958 -38.42 12.02 8.10
C SER A 958 -37.99 12.75 9.38
N ALA A 959 -38.26 14.05 9.44
CA ALA A 959 -38.01 14.87 10.62
C ALA A 959 -38.99 14.51 11.75
N ALA A 960 -38.48 14.27 12.95
CA ALA A 960 -39.27 14.18 14.17
C ALA A 960 -39.08 15.47 14.97
N VAL A 961 -40.14 16.29 15.03
CA VAL A 961 -40.13 17.58 15.72
C VAL A 961 -40.60 17.39 17.16
N VAL A 962 -39.87 17.98 18.11
CA VAL A 962 -40.16 17.91 19.53
C VAL A 962 -40.13 19.31 20.13
N GLU A 963 -41.21 19.67 20.80
CA GLU A 963 -41.29 20.85 21.66
C GLU A 963 -41.27 20.37 23.11
N ASN A 964 -40.18 20.65 23.83
CA ASN A 964 -39.93 20.20 25.20
C ASN A 964 -39.95 21.34 26.20
#